data_AF-A0A7L2W5H6-F1
#
_entry.id   AF-A0A7L2W5H6-F1
#
_cell.length_a   1.000
_cell.length_b   1.000
_cell.length_c   1.000
_cell.angle_alpha   90.00
_cell.angle_beta   90.00
_cell.angle_gamma   90.00
#
_symmetry.space_group_name_H-M   'P 1'
#
loop_
_entity.id
_entity.type
_entity.pdbx_description
1 polymer ?
#
loop_
_entity_poly.entity_id
_entity_poly.type
_entity_poly.pdbx_seq_one_letter_code
_entity_poly.pdbx_strand_id
1 'polypeptide(L)'
;KFYLREEDVGQNRAEATLPRLAELNAYVAVTSTRQPLSQDLLAPFQVVVLTNSSLEEQLWVGDFCHSHGIKLVVADTRGLFGQLFCDFGDDMVVTDTNGEQPLSAMVSMVTKGCPGEVTCLDEARHGFETGDFVTFTEVEGMEELNSCGPVEIRVLGEPGRLGALGLGGGLPASWALGAHLSPLRPQKRLREALVEPELMITDFGKAERPPIMHWGWQALHRFIHQHGRPPRPRHQGDAAEVVALTREVAPGAELDEELLRELAFQATGDLAPVNAFIGGLAAQEVMKAVSGKFTPITQWLYFDALECLPEENKETVLTEEQCRPRNSRYDGQIAVFGAELQAKLGAQKYFVVGAGAIGCELLKNFAMVGLGCGPEGCITVTDMDTIEKSNLNRQFLFRPWDVTKLKSERAAAAVREMNPALRVSSRPDRVGPDTERVYDDDFFEALDGVANALDNVDARLYMDRRCVYYRKPLLESGTLGTKGNVQVVIPFLSESYSSSQDPPEKAIPICTLKNFPNAIEHTLQWARDEFEGLFKQPAENVNQYLTDPKFVERTLRLAGTQPLEVLEAVQRSLVSERPRAWPDCVAWACRHWHRQYSNNIRQLLHNFPPGQKTNSGTLFWSGPKRCPHPLVFDPDNPLHLDYVMAAANLFAQSYGIGGSRDRGAVAELLRHVRVPPFAPKAGVRIHVSDQELQSATAAL
;
A
#
# COMPACT_ATOMS: atom_id res chain seq x y z
N LYS A 1 -13.16 -3.87 22.48
CA LYS A 1 -13.99 -3.97 21.25
C LYS A 1 -14.59 -2.62 20.87
N PHE A 2 -14.29 -2.04 19.70
CA PHE A 2 -14.61 -0.65 19.38
C PHE A 2 -16.05 -0.36 18.91
N TYR A 3 -16.86 -1.38 18.62
CA TYR A 3 -18.28 -1.23 18.29
C TYR A 3 -19.25 -1.50 19.44
N LEU A 4 -18.76 -2.01 20.58
CA LEU A 4 -19.59 -2.13 21.78
C LEU A 4 -19.51 -0.82 22.57
N ARG A 5 -20.66 -0.34 23.02
CA ARG A 5 -20.81 0.82 23.91
C ARG A 5 -21.14 0.34 25.32
N GLU A 6 -20.99 1.21 26.32
CA GLU A 6 -21.33 0.87 27.71
C GLU A 6 -22.84 0.54 27.88
N GLU A 7 -23.69 1.15 27.06
CA GLU A 7 -25.13 0.85 26.98
C GLU A 7 -25.45 -0.54 26.37
N ASP A 8 -24.48 -1.18 25.70
CA ASP A 8 -24.66 -2.52 25.12
C ASP A 8 -24.39 -3.64 26.14
N VAL A 9 -23.96 -3.31 27.37
CA VAL A 9 -23.66 -4.31 28.40
C VAL A 9 -24.91 -5.14 28.73
N GLY A 10 -24.76 -6.47 28.64
CA GLY A 10 -25.85 -7.43 28.82
C GLY A 10 -26.55 -7.85 27.52
N GLN A 11 -26.34 -7.14 26.40
CA GLN A 11 -26.85 -7.54 25.10
C GLN A 11 -25.98 -8.62 24.42
N ASN A 12 -26.55 -9.30 23.43
CA ASN A 12 -25.76 -10.21 22.60
C ASN A 12 -24.78 -9.42 21.72
N ARG A 13 -23.49 -9.79 21.78
CA ARG A 13 -22.41 -9.07 21.07
C ARG A 13 -22.62 -9.04 19.55
N ALA A 14 -23.09 -10.12 18.93
CA ALA A 14 -23.28 -10.17 17.48
C ALA A 14 -24.35 -9.17 17.03
N GLU A 15 -25.50 -9.15 17.72
CA GLU A 15 -26.60 -8.24 17.42
C GLU A 15 -26.25 -6.78 17.71
N ALA A 16 -25.59 -6.50 18.84
CA ALA A 16 -25.18 -5.14 19.21
C ALA A 16 -24.17 -4.53 18.21
N THR A 17 -23.31 -5.36 17.61
CA THR A 17 -22.33 -4.90 16.60
C THR A 17 -22.87 -4.85 15.18
N LEU A 18 -23.94 -5.60 14.86
CA LEU A 18 -24.43 -5.78 13.49
C LEU A 18 -24.71 -4.45 12.77
N PRO A 19 -25.45 -3.47 13.34
CA PRO A 19 -25.74 -2.22 12.63
C PRO A 19 -24.47 -1.47 12.24
N ARG A 20 -23.48 -1.45 13.14
CA ARG A 20 -22.22 -0.72 12.97
C ARG A 20 -21.28 -1.39 11.96
N LEU A 21 -21.31 -2.72 11.89
CA LEU A 21 -20.60 -3.49 10.86
C LEU A 21 -21.23 -3.30 9.48
N ALA A 22 -22.56 -3.36 9.38
CA ALA A 22 -23.29 -3.20 8.12
C ALA A 22 -23.07 -1.83 7.47
N GLU A 23 -22.83 -0.78 8.26
CA GLU A 23 -22.54 0.56 7.76
C GLU A 23 -21.18 0.69 7.05
N LEU A 24 -20.23 -0.23 7.29
CA LEU A 24 -18.90 -0.14 6.68
C LEU A 24 -18.95 -0.27 5.16
N ASN A 25 -19.82 -1.12 4.65
CA ASN A 25 -19.92 -1.39 3.23
C ASN A 25 -21.35 -1.80 2.83
N ALA A 26 -22.05 -0.89 2.16
CA ALA A 26 -23.42 -1.12 1.68
C ALA A 26 -23.54 -2.26 0.64
N TYR A 27 -22.44 -2.71 0.05
CA TYR A 27 -22.42 -3.85 -0.87
C TYR A 27 -22.32 -5.21 -0.16
N VAL A 28 -22.08 -5.23 1.15
CA VAL A 28 -21.92 -6.46 1.95
C VAL A 28 -23.06 -6.57 2.94
N ALA A 29 -23.91 -7.58 2.76
CA ALA A 29 -24.97 -7.88 3.72
C ALA A 29 -24.38 -8.56 4.96
N VAL A 30 -24.62 -7.98 6.14
CA VAL A 30 -24.17 -8.53 7.43
C VAL A 30 -25.37 -9.08 8.19
N THR A 31 -25.27 -10.33 8.63
CA THR A 31 -26.31 -11.02 9.40
C THR A 31 -25.74 -11.57 10.71
N SER A 32 -26.60 -11.81 11.70
CA SER A 32 -26.24 -12.46 12.96
C SER A 32 -27.21 -13.58 13.26
N THR A 33 -26.73 -14.63 13.93
CA THR A 33 -27.56 -15.75 14.37
C THR A 33 -27.32 -16.07 15.84
N ARG A 34 -28.38 -16.57 16.50
CA ARG A 34 -28.30 -17.17 17.85
C ARG A 34 -28.39 -18.70 17.81
N GLN A 35 -28.49 -19.29 16.61
CA GLN A 35 -28.52 -20.73 16.46
C GLN A 35 -27.18 -21.32 16.90
N PRO A 36 -27.18 -22.49 17.56
CA PRO A 36 -25.95 -23.20 17.86
C PRO A 36 -25.24 -23.58 16.55
N LEU A 37 -23.91 -23.68 16.60
CA LEU A 37 -23.15 -24.16 15.46
C LEU A 37 -23.60 -25.58 15.10
N SER A 38 -23.89 -25.79 13.81
CA SER A 38 -24.32 -27.05 13.25
C SER A 38 -23.79 -27.19 11.83
N GLN A 39 -23.75 -28.42 11.32
CA GLN A 39 -23.28 -28.68 9.95
C GLN A 39 -24.14 -27.92 8.92
N ASP A 40 -25.46 -27.89 9.10
CA ASP A 40 -26.40 -27.18 8.23
C ASP A 40 -26.16 -25.67 8.23
N LEU A 41 -25.76 -25.09 9.37
CA LEU A 41 -25.42 -23.68 9.46
C LEU A 41 -24.10 -23.37 8.74
N LEU A 42 -23.12 -24.27 8.83
CA LEU A 42 -21.77 -24.05 8.29
C LEU A 42 -21.68 -24.32 6.78
N ALA A 43 -22.42 -25.30 6.27
CA ALA A 43 -22.36 -25.77 4.88
C ALA A 43 -22.49 -24.68 3.80
N PRO A 44 -23.30 -23.61 3.97
CA PRO A 44 -23.43 -22.56 2.95
C PRO A 44 -22.22 -21.61 2.85
N PHE A 45 -21.32 -21.60 3.83
CA PHE A 45 -20.18 -20.67 3.87
C PHE A 45 -18.96 -21.23 3.13
N GLN A 46 -18.24 -20.35 2.43
CA GLN A 46 -16.99 -20.72 1.75
C GLN A 46 -15.79 -20.66 2.70
N VAL A 47 -15.85 -19.75 3.68
CA VAL A 47 -14.81 -19.56 4.70
C VAL A 47 -15.48 -19.46 6.07
N VAL A 48 -14.92 -20.15 7.04
CA VAL A 48 -15.31 -20.08 8.46
C VAL A 48 -14.13 -19.54 9.26
N VAL A 49 -14.38 -18.50 10.05
CA VAL A 49 -13.39 -17.92 10.96
C VAL A 49 -13.81 -18.19 12.40
N LEU A 50 -13.00 -18.91 13.13
CA LEU A 50 -13.20 -19.14 14.56
C LEU A 50 -12.30 -18.20 15.37
N THR A 51 -12.90 -17.53 16.36
CA THR A 51 -12.17 -16.70 17.31
C THR A 51 -12.70 -16.94 18.71
N ASN A 52 -11.81 -17.05 19.68
CA ASN A 52 -12.10 -17.31 21.09
C ASN A 52 -13.00 -18.53 21.33
N SER A 53 -12.88 -19.57 20.51
CA SER A 53 -13.62 -20.84 20.64
C SER A 53 -12.83 -21.87 21.47
N SER A 54 -13.51 -22.90 21.98
CA SER A 54 -12.84 -24.00 22.68
C SER A 54 -12.13 -24.91 21.68
N LEU A 55 -11.10 -25.63 22.12
CA LEU A 55 -10.38 -26.55 21.25
C LEU A 55 -11.30 -27.67 20.72
N GLU A 56 -12.25 -28.14 21.52
CA GLU A 56 -13.22 -29.15 21.08
C GLU A 56 -14.10 -28.64 19.93
N GLU A 57 -14.55 -27.39 20.01
CA GLU A 57 -15.31 -26.73 18.95
C GLU A 57 -14.44 -26.53 17.70
N GLN A 58 -13.19 -26.07 17.88
CA GLN A 58 -12.24 -25.90 16.77
C GLN A 58 -11.98 -27.21 16.04
N LEU A 59 -11.77 -28.31 16.77
CA LEU A 59 -11.53 -29.63 16.21
C LEU A 59 -12.75 -30.14 15.43
N TRP A 60 -13.95 -30.00 16.00
CA TRP A 60 -15.19 -30.44 15.33
C TRP A 60 -15.47 -29.62 14.05
N VAL A 61 -15.39 -28.29 14.14
CA VAL A 61 -15.57 -27.42 12.96
C VAL A 61 -14.49 -27.68 11.93
N GLY A 62 -13.24 -27.86 12.35
CA GLY A 62 -12.12 -28.10 11.44
C GLY A 62 -12.25 -29.42 10.67
N ASP A 63 -12.60 -30.52 11.35
CA ASP A 63 -12.88 -31.80 10.69
C ASP A 63 -14.00 -31.67 9.65
N PHE A 64 -15.08 -30.94 10.00
CA PHE A 64 -16.21 -30.70 9.10
C PHE A 64 -15.82 -29.84 7.90
N CYS A 65 -15.20 -28.68 8.14
CA CYS A 65 -14.83 -27.72 7.11
C CYS A 65 -13.89 -28.36 6.08
N HIS A 66 -12.81 -28.99 6.55
CA HIS A 66 -11.83 -29.64 5.69
C HIS A 66 -12.47 -30.73 4.83
N SER A 67 -13.33 -31.58 5.41
CA SER A 67 -14.01 -32.66 4.69
C SER A 67 -15.04 -32.18 3.66
N HIS A 68 -15.49 -30.93 3.73
CA HIS A 68 -16.48 -30.34 2.81
C HIS A 68 -15.89 -29.23 1.92
N GLY A 69 -14.56 -29.07 1.91
CA GLY A 69 -13.88 -28.05 1.10
C GLY A 69 -14.12 -26.60 1.55
N ILE A 70 -14.59 -26.40 2.79
CA ILE A 70 -14.79 -25.08 3.40
C ILE A 70 -13.45 -24.65 4.01
N LYS A 71 -13.01 -23.43 3.71
CA LYS A 71 -11.74 -22.91 4.20
C LYS A 71 -11.88 -22.49 5.67
N LEU A 72 -10.92 -22.84 6.51
CA LEU A 72 -10.91 -22.52 7.93
C LEU A 72 -9.78 -21.55 8.27
N VAL A 73 -10.11 -20.55 9.07
CA VAL A 73 -9.15 -19.70 9.79
C VAL A 73 -9.48 -19.75 11.28
N VAL A 74 -8.49 -19.98 12.13
CA VAL A 74 -8.64 -19.90 13.60
C VAL A 74 -7.69 -18.83 14.11
N ALA A 75 -8.19 -17.85 14.85
CA ALA A 75 -7.40 -16.74 15.36
C ALA A 75 -7.75 -16.41 16.81
N ASP A 76 -6.77 -16.45 17.70
CA ASP A 76 -6.94 -16.15 19.12
C ASP A 76 -5.85 -15.21 19.63
N THR A 77 -6.22 -14.40 20.63
CA THR A 77 -5.31 -13.49 21.32
C THR A 77 -5.47 -13.65 22.83
N ARG A 78 -4.35 -13.59 23.56
CA ARG A 78 -4.27 -13.73 25.02
C ARG A 78 -3.22 -12.76 25.53
N GLY A 79 -3.64 -11.55 25.90
CA GLY A 79 -2.73 -10.47 26.28
C GLY A 79 -1.75 -10.13 25.16
N LEU A 80 -0.45 -10.27 25.42
CA LEU A 80 0.61 -10.03 24.43
C LEU A 80 0.85 -11.18 23.46
N PHE A 81 0.13 -12.30 23.60
CA PHE A 81 0.25 -13.48 22.74
C PHE A 81 -0.87 -13.54 21.70
N GLY A 82 -0.55 -14.03 20.52
CA GLY A 82 -1.48 -14.32 19.44
C GLY A 82 -1.16 -15.63 18.74
N GLN A 83 -2.21 -16.29 18.24
CA GLN A 83 -2.08 -17.44 17.33
C GLN A 83 -3.01 -17.27 16.13
N LEU A 84 -2.59 -17.82 14.99
CA LEU A 84 -3.36 -17.89 13.77
C LEU A 84 -3.10 -19.24 13.09
N PHE A 85 -4.15 -19.92 12.68
CA PHE A 85 -4.09 -21.19 11.94
C PHE A 85 -4.93 -21.09 10.68
N CYS A 86 -4.41 -21.64 9.58
CA CYS A 86 -5.11 -21.74 8.29
C CYS A 86 -5.18 -23.20 7.81
N ASP A 87 -6.38 -23.61 7.41
CA ASP A 87 -6.64 -24.87 6.70
C ASP A 87 -7.55 -24.61 5.51
N PHE A 88 -6.94 -24.56 4.33
CA PHE A 88 -7.59 -24.28 3.06
C PHE A 88 -7.81 -25.57 2.24
N GLY A 89 -7.73 -26.74 2.88
CA GLY A 89 -7.95 -28.04 2.28
C GLY A 89 -6.83 -28.49 1.32
N ASP A 90 -7.10 -29.59 0.62
CA ASP A 90 -6.09 -30.31 -0.17
C ASP A 90 -5.79 -29.66 -1.53
N ASP A 91 -6.77 -28.97 -2.13
CA ASP A 91 -6.74 -28.53 -3.54
C ASP A 91 -6.77 -26.99 -3.69
N MET A 92 -6.14 -26.25 -2.78
CA MET A 92 -6.06 -24.78 -2.88
C MET A 92 -5.16 -24.36 -4.05
N VAL A 93 -5.75 -23.71 -5.06
CA VAL A 93 -5.00 -23.13 -6.19
C VAL A 93 -4.62 -21.68 -5.87
N VAL A 94 -3.32 -21.39 -5.89
CA VAL A 94 -2.80 -20.02 -5.84
C VAL A 94 -2.39 -19.59 -7.24
N THR A 95 -3.05 -18.55 -7.74
CA THR A 95 -2.82 -18.00 -9.07
C THR A 95 -1.72 -16.94 -9.09
N ASP A 96 -1.36 -16.41 -7.92
CA ASP A 96 -0.40 -15.34 -7.75
C ASP A 96 0.20 -15.45 -6.34
N THR A 97 1.46 -15.84 -6.20
CA THR A 97 2.07 -16.18 -4.91
C THR A 97 2.61 -14.97 -4.15
N ASN A 98 2.96 -13.89 -4.84
CA ASN A 98 3.66 -12.74 -4.26
C ASN A 98 2.93 -11.40 -4.47
N GLY A 99 2.04 -11.30 -5.46
CA GLY A 99 1.34 -10.09 -5.86
C GLY A 99 2.21 -8.99 -6.45
N GLU A 100 3.46 -9.31 -6.78
CA GLU A 100 4.35 -8.41 -7.51
C GLU A 100 3.90 -8.33 -8.97
N GLN A 101 4.16 -7.20 -9.62
CA GLN A 101 3.90 -7.08 -11.05
C GLN A 101 4.85 -8.01 -11.83
N PRO A 102 4.35 -8.72 -12.85
CA PRO A 102 5.21 -9.52 -13.73
C PRO A 102 6.39 -8.70 -14.25
N LEU A 103 7.60 -9.23 -14.07
CA LEU A 103 8.81 -8.59 -14.56
C LEU A 103 8.87 -8.67 -16.08
N SER A 104 9.51 -7.68 -16.69
CA SER A 104 9.78 -7.62 -18.13
C SER A 104 11.22 -7.19 -18.38
N ALA A 105 11.86 -7.83 -19.36
CA ALA A 105 13.22 -7.51 -19.78
C ALA A 105 13.31 -7.50 -21.31
N MET A 106 14.11 -6.56 -21.85
CA MET A 106 14.45 -6.53 -23.27
C MET A 106 15.57 -7.50 -23.57
N VAL A 107 15.32 -8.41 -24.51
CA VAL A 107 16.31 -9.38 -24.97
C VAL A 107 17.25 -8.75 -25.98
N SER A 108 18.55 -8.94 -25.76
CA SER A 108 19.63 -8.57 -26.68
C SER A 108 19.97 -9.73 -27.62
N MET A 109 20.14 -10.94 -27.07
CA MET A 109 20.54 -12.13 -27.84
C MET A 109 19.91 -13.39 -27.27
N VAL A 110 19.60 -14.36 -28.15
CA VAL A 110 19.21 -15.72 -27.77
C VAL A 110 20.04 -16.74 -28.56
N THR A 111 20.53 -17.78 -27.89
CA THR A 111 21.38 -18.83 -28.48
C THR A 111 20.61 -20.13 -28.78
N LYS A 112 21.07 -20.88 -29.80
CA LYS A 112 20.58 -22.22 -30.19
C LYS A 112 21.01 -23.37 -29.25
N GLY A 113 21.42 -23.05 -28.03
CA GLY A 113 21.98 -24.04 -27.09
C GLY A 113 20.95 -25.02 -26.55
N CYS A 114 21.41 -26.10 -25.91
CA CYS A 114 20.58 -26.94 -25.05
C CYS A 114 21.27 -27.08 -23.68
N PRO A 115 20.89 -26.27 -22.67
CA PRO A 115 19.83 -25.25 -22.70
C PRO A 115 20.20 -24.02 -23.56
N GLY A 116 19.20 -23.32 -24.07
CA GLY A 116 19.42 -22.08 -24.82
C GLY A 116 19.62 -20.92 -23.87
N GLU A 117 20.41 -19.94 -24.26
CA GLU A 117 20.78 -18.82 -23.39
C GLU A 117 20.18 -17.52 -23.91
N VAL A 118 19.55 -16.77 -23.02
CA VAL A 118 18.97 -15.45 -23.27
C VAL A 118 19.84 -14.42 -22.57
N THR A 119 20.30 -13.44 -23.33
CA THR A 119 21.06 -12.29 -22.82
C THR A 119 20.16 -11.07 -22.88
N CYS A 120 19.94 -10.42 -21.74
CA CYS A 120 19.18 -9.18 -21.63
C CYS A 120 20.07 -7.97 -21.98
N LEU A 121 19.47 -6.83 -22.30
CA LEU A 121 20.21 -5.60 -22.61
C LEU A 121 20.93 -5.06 -21.35
N ASP A 122 22.19 -4.62 -21.53
CA ASP A 122 23.17 -4.30 -20.46
C ASP A 122 22.71 -3.31 -19.37
N GLU A 123 21.73 -2.43 -19.65
CA GLU A 123 21.30 -1.39 -18.71
C GLU A 123 20.19 -1.84 -17.74
N ALA A 124 19.58 -3.01 -17.94
CA ALA A 124 18.47 -3.49 -17.11
C ALA A 124 18.72 -4.90 -16.57
N ARG A 125 18.83 -5.03 -15.24
CA ARG A 125 18.77 -6.35 -14.58
C ARG A 125 17.39 -6.95 -14.80
N HIS A 126 17.33 -8.22 -15.22
CA HIS A 126 16.07 -8.90 -15.49
C HIS A 126 15.21 -9.15 -14.24
N GLY A 127 15.83 -9.28 -13.06
CA GLY A 127 15.14 -9.46 -11.79
C GLY A 127 14.49 -10.84 -11.56
N PHE A 128 14.40 -11.69 -12.57
CA PHE A 128 13.89 -13.07 -12.45
C PHE A 128 14.70 -13.97 -11.50
N GLU A 129 14.05 -15.00 -10.98
CA GLU A 129 14.63 -16.07 -10.16
C GLU A 129 14.65 -17.42 -10.91
N THR A 130 15.37 -18.41 -10.37
CA THR A 130 15.41 -19.76 -10.95
C THR A 130 14.13 -20.51 -10.58
N GLY A 131 13.44 -21.06 -11.58
CA GLY A 131 12.12 -21.68 -11.41
C GLY A 131 10.97 -20.79 -11.89
N ASP A 132 11.24 -19.53 -12.22
CA ASP A 132 10.29 -18.64 -12.89
C ASP A 132 9.93 -19.19 -14.28
N PHE A 133 8.75 -18.83 -14.79
CA PHE A 133 8.35 -19.12 -16.17
C PHE A 133 8.19 -17.83 -16.96
N VAL A 134 8.67 -17.81 -18.20
CA VAL A 134 8.59 -16.65 -19.10
C VAL A 134 7.97 -17.00 -20.45
N THR A 135 7.38 -16.00 -21.11
CA THR A 135 6.86 -16.06 -22.50
C THR A 135 7.61 -15.04 -23.34
N PHE A 136 7.84 -15.32 -24.61
CA PHE A 136 8.58 -14.44 -25.53
C PHE A 136 7.68 -13.89 -26.62
N THR A 137 8.11 -12.78 -27.23
CA THR A 137 7.28 -12.05 -28.20
C THR A 137 8.10 -10.94 -28.86
N GLU A 138 7.68 -10.54 -30.07
CA GLU A 138 8.43 -9.66 -30.98
C GLU A 138 9.88 -10.15 -31.28
N VAL A 139 10.22 -11.42 -31.02
CA VAL A 139 11.53 -12.04 -31.34
C VAL A 139 11.67 -12.30 -32.83
N GLU A 140 12.57 -11.58 -33.49
CA GLU A 140 12.83 -11.74 -34.92
C GLU A 140 13.84 -12.88 -35.19
N GLY A 141 13.58 -13.70 -36.20
CA GLY A 141 14.45 -14.83 -36.57
C GLY A 141 14.26 -16.12 -35.76
N MET A 142 13.44 -16.08 -34.70
CA MET A 142 12.91 -17.24 -33.96
C MET A 142 11.43 -17.06 -33.67
N GLU A 143 10.63 -16.90 -34.73
CA GLU A 143 9.22 -16.55 -34.62
C GLU A 143 8.41 -17.56 -33.81
N GLU A 144 8.86 -18.83 -33.73
CA GLU A 144 8.18 -19.85 -32.93
C GLU A 144 8.18 -19.53 -31.42
N LEU A 145 9.18 -18.77 -30.94
CA LEU A 145 9.24 -18.34 -29.54
C LEU A 145 8.14 -17.33 -29.21
N ASN A 146 7.70 -16.53 -30.19
CA ASN A 146 6.67 -15.50 -29.99
C ASN A 146 5.27 -16.06 -29.66
N SER A 147 5.08 -17.35 -29.93
CA SER A 147 3.82 -18.05 -29.70
C SER A 147 3.99 -19.24 -28.76
N CYS A 148 5.16 -19.39 -28.12
CA CYS A 148 5.38 -20.48 -27.18
C CYS A 148 4.64 -20.21 -25.86
N GLY A 149 4.17 -21.28 -25.22
CA GLY A 149 3.68 -21.18 -23.85
C GLY A 149 4.79 -20.82 -22.86
N PRO A 150 4.46 -20.68 -21.57
CA PRO A 150 5.45 -20.36 -20.53
C PRO A 150 6.60 -21.39 -20.50
N VAL A 151 7.84 -20.89 -20.49
CA VAL A 151 9.09 -21.68 -20.44
C VAL A 151 9.78 -21.44 -19.12
N GLU A 152 10.14 -22.52 -18.42
CA GLU A 152 10.90 -22.44 -17.16
C GLU A 152 12.33 -21.92 -17.41
N ILE A 153 12.77 -20.99 -16.56
CA ILE A 153 14.10 -20.37 -16.65
C ILE A 153 14.99 -20.70 -15.44
N ARG A 154 16.29 -20.68 -15.71
CA ARG A 154 17.37 -20.78 -14.73
C ARG A 154 18.25 -19.55 -14.84
N VAL A 155 18.47 -18.84 -13.74
CA VAL A 155 19.37 -17.68 -13.72
C VAL A 155 20.81 -18.17 -13.85
N LEU A 156 21.56 -17.61 -14.81
CA LEU A 156 22.99 -17.89 -14.98
C LEU A 156 23.78 -16.89 -14.13
N GLY A 157 24.91 -17.30 -13.56
CA GLY A 157 25.66 -16.52 -12.55
C GLY A 157 26.21 -15.15 -12.99
N GLU A 158 26.03 -14.77 -14.26
CA GLU A 158 26.34 -13.44 -14.78
C GLU A 158 25.09 -12.55 -14.78
N PRO A 159 25.17 -11.30 -14.27
CA PRO A 159 24.04 -10.37 -14.30
C PRO A 159 23.51 -10.19 -15.73
N GLY A 160 22.23 -10.43 -15.96
CA GLY A 160 21.60 -10.22 -17.26
C GLY A 160 21.48 -11.47 -18.14
N ARG A 161 21.97 -12.64 -17.71
CA ARG A 161 21.88 -13.89 -18.49
C ARG A 161 20.96 -14.93 -17.85
N LEU A 162 20.14 -15.54 -18.68
CA LEU A 162 19.18 -16.58 -18.33
C LEU A 162 19.45 -17.82 -19.20
N GLY A 163 19.35 -19.01 -18.60
CA GLY A 163 19.28 -20.27 -19.29
C GLY A 163 17.81 -20.69 -19.39
N ALA A 164 17.32 -20.94 -20.58
CA ALA A 164 15.97 -21.46 -20.83
C ALA A 164 16.08 -22.87 -21.39
N LEU A 165 15.39 -23.81 -20.74
CA LEU A 165 15.38 -25.21 -21.13
C LEU A 165 14.53 -25.37 -22.40
N GLY A 166 15.16 -25.75 -23.53
CA GLY A 166 14.46 -26.17 -24.76
C GLY A 166 14.43 -25.20 -25.95
N LEU A 167 15.26 -24.15 -26.01
CA LEU A 167 15.27 -23.21 -27.14
C LEU A 167 16.12 -23.70 -28.33
N GLY A 168 15.48 -23.99 -29.47
CA GLY A 168 16.16 -24.18 -30.76
C GLY A 168 15.89 -23.00 -31.70
N GLY A 169 16.86 -22.12 -31.94
CA GLY A 169 16.74 -20.96 -32.85
C GLY A 169 17.81 -19.88 -32.58
N GLY A 170 18.21 -19.01 -33.53
CA GLY A 170 19.34 -18.07 -33.40
C GLY A 170 19.22 -16.84 -34.31
N LEU A 171 19.41 -15.61 -33.74
CA LEU A 171 19.33 -14.20 -34.24
C LEU A 171 18.23 -13.33 -33.52
N PRO A 172 18.25 -11.96 -33.56
CA PRO A 172 18.08 -11.12 -32.36
C PRO A 172 16.65 -10.64 -31.97
N ALA A 173 16.53 -10.40 -30.64
CA ALA A 173 15.63 -9.54 -29.85
C ALA A 173 14.09 -9.68 -29.96
N SER A 174 13.40 -10.03 -28.85
CA SER A 174 12.78 -9.09 -27.89
C SER A 174 11.97 -9.82 -26.79
N TRP A 175 10.97 -9.16 -26.18
CA TRP A 175 10.55 -9.19 -24.77
C TRP A 175 10.22 -10.55 -24.15
N ALA A 176 10.45 -10.66 -22.82
CA ALA A 176 10.02 -11.79 -22.00
C ALA A 176 8.99 -11.34 -20.94
N LEU A 177 7.84 -12.03 -20.83
CA LEU A 177 6.81 -11.79 -19.80
C LEU A 177 6.66 -13.03 -18.90
N GLY A 178 6.88 -12.85 -17.59
CA GLY A 178 6.79 -13.94 -16.61
C GLY A 178 5.38 -14.26 -16.13
N ALA A 179 5.05 -15.52 -15.89
CA ALA A 179 3.83 -15.92 -15.18
C ALA A 179 4.13 -17.06 -14.19
N HIS A 180 3.87 -16.83 -12.90
CA HIS A 180 4.04 -17.85 -11.87
C HIS A 180 2.72 -18.58 -11.62
N LEU A 181 2.70 -19.88 -11.90
CA LEU A 181 1.66 -20.78 -11.41
C LEU A 181 2.36 -21.82 -10.55
N SER A 182 2.02 -21.87 -9.27
CA SER A 182 2.55 -22.89 -8.36
C SER A 182 1.38 -23.52 -7.60
N PRO A 183 1.08 -24.81 -7.80
CA PRO A 183 0.18 -25.51 -6.91
C PRO A 183 0.79 -25.53 -5.50
N LEU A 184 0.03 -25.09 -4.50
CA LEU A 184 0.43 -25.23 -3.10
C LEU A 184 0.42 -26.70 -2.71
N ARG A 185 1.19 -27.02 -1.66
CA ARG A 185 1.10 -28.32 -1.00
C ARG A 185 -0.25 -28.41 -0.26
N PRO A 186 -0.88 -29.61 -0.21
CA PRO A 186 -2.05 -29.86 0.61
C PRO A 186 -1.82 -29.43 2.06
N GLN A 187 -2.81 -28.75 2.65
CA GLN A 187 -2.76 -28.30 4.03
C GLN A 187 -3.32 -29.40 4.96
N LYS A 188 -2.61 -29.73 6.04
CA LYS A 188 -3.08 -30.73 7.03
C LYS A 188 -4.33 -30.25 7.77
N ARG A 189 -5.16 -31.21 8.18
CA ARG A 189 -6.32 -30.96 9.07
C ARG A 189 -5.84 -30.41 10.40
N LEU A 190 -6.67 -29.63 11.09
CA LEU A 190 -6.35 -29.09 12.41
C LEU A 190 -5.84 -30.16 13.40
N ARG A 191 -6.48 -31.34 13.45
CA ARG A 191 -6.05 -32.44 14.34
C ARG A 191 -4.64 -32.93 14.06
N GLU A 192 -4.29 -33.04 12.79
CA GLU A 192 -2.98 -33.51 12.34
C GLU A 192 -1.93 -32.42 12.55
N ALA A 193 -2.29 -31.17 12.22
CA ALA A 193 -1.46 -30.00 12.42
C ALA A 193 -1.21 -29.64 13.89
N LEU A 194 -2.03 -30.14 14.84
CA LEU A 194 -1.78 -30.03 16.28
C LEU A 194 -0.73 -31.02 16.80
N VAL A 195 -0.50 -32.12 16.07
CA VAL A 195 0.50 -33.13 16.42
C VAL A 195 1.80 -32.87 15.67
N GLU A 196 1.70 -32.52 14.40
CA GLU A 196 2.84 -32.24 13.52
C GLU A 196 2.70 -30.85 12.87
N PRO A 197 2.95 -29.78 13.63
CA PRO A 197 2.71 -28.41 13.19
C PRO A 197 3.74 -27.95 12.14
N GLU A 198 3.26 -27.22 11.13
CA GLU A 198 4.10 -26.40 10.26
C GLU A 198 4.05 -24.95 10.76
N LEU A 199 5.18 -24.45 11.24
CA LEU A 199 5.29 -23.20 11.99
C LEU A 199 5.90 -22.09 11.13
N MET A 200 5.14 -21.01 10.92
CA MET A 200 5.64 -19.79 10.31
C MET A 200 6.29 -18.90 11.38
N ILE A 201 7.54 -18.51 11.14
CA ILE A 201 8.30 -17.64 12.05
C ILE A 201 7.89 -16.18 11.80
N THR A 202 7.42 -15.50 12.85
CA THR A 202 7.08 -14.06 12.81
C THR A 202 8.26 -13.17 13.13
N ASP A 203 9.15 -13.64 14.01
CA ASP A 203 10.34 -12.92 14.47
C ASP A 203 11.50 -13.92 14.53
N PHE A 204 12.50 -13.71 13.67
CA PHE A 204 13.67 -14.58 13.60
C PHE A 204 14.56 -14.48 14.85
N GLY A 205 14.43 -13.42 15.66
CA GLY A 205 15.08 -13.31 16.97
C GLY A 205 14.44 -14.19 18.05
N LYS A 206 13.27 -14.79 17.76
CA LYS A 206 12.48 -15.64 18.67
C LYS A 206 12.12 -16.98 18.02
N ALA A 207 12.93 -17.47 17.08
CA ALA A 207 12.61 -18.64 16.25
C ALA A 207 12.36 -19.94 17.05
N GLU A 208 12.84 -20.00 18.30
CA GLU A 208 12.65 -21.10 19.24
C GLU A 208 11.30 -21.08 19.98
N ARG A 209 10.59 -19.94 20.01
CA ARG A 209 9.34 -19.78 20.78
C ARG A 209 8.11 -20.46 20.16
N PRO A 210 7.88 -20.46 18.83
CA PRO A 210 6.65 -21.00 18.24
C PRO A 210 6.32 -22.45 18.66
N PRO A 211 7.27 -23.42 18.71
CA PRO A 211 6.99 -24.76 19.22
C PRO A 211 6.53 -24.75 20.69
N ILE A 212 7.19 -23.97 21.55
CA ILE A 212 6.87 -23.88 22.99
C ILE A 212 5.48 -23.27 23.18
N MET A 213 5.19 -22.19 22.45
CA MET A 213 3.87 -21.55 22.43
C MET A 213 2.80 -22.51 21.94
N HIS A 214 3.05 -23.29 20.89
CA HIS A 214 2.11 -24.28 20.37
C HIS A 214 1.63 -25.25 21.47
N TRP A 215 2.55 -25.80 22.27
CA TRP A 215 2.18 -26.65 23.40
C TRP A 215 1.55 -25.86 24.55
N GLY A 216 2.00 -24.63 24.80
CA GLY A 216 1.43 -23.72 25.79
C GLY A 216 -0.04 -23.38 25.53
N TRP A 217 -0.43 -23.12 24.29
CA TRP A 217 -1.82 -22.88 23.90
C TRP A 217 -2.70 -24.12 24.08
N GLN A 218 -2.20 -25.31 23.74
CA GLN A 218 -2.91 -26.56 24.02
C GLN A 218 -3.11 -26.78 25.52
N ALA A 219 -2.08 -26.52 26.33
CA ALA A 219 -2.17 -26.59 27.79
C ALA A 219 -3.17 -25.57 28.36
N LEU A 220 -3.21 -24.37 27.80
CA LEU A 220 -4.17 -23.33 28.17
C LEU A 220 -5.62 -23.77 27.89
N HIS A 221 -5.88 -24.41 26.74
CA HIS A 221 -7.19 -24.99 26.46
C HIS A 221 -7.56 -26.09 27.46
N ARG A 222 -6.61 -26.97 27.83
CA ARG A 222 -6.83 -28.01 28.86
C ARG A 222 -7.15 -27.38 30.22
N PHE A 223 -6.42 -26.35 30.63
CA PHE A 223 -6.69 -25.63 31.88
C PHE A 223 -8.12 -25.04 31.88
N ILE A 224 -8.50 -24.36 30.80
CA ILE A 224 -9.84 -23.76 30.67
C ILE A 224 -10.92 -24.82 30.73
N HIS A 225 -10.71 -25.98 30.09
CA HIS A 225 -11.63 -27.10 30.14
C HIS A 225 -11.80 -27.64 31.56
N GLN A 226 -10.70 -27.85 32.29
CA GLN A 226 -10.72 -28.42 33.65
C GLN A 226 -11.35 -27.49 34.69
N HIS A 227 -11.09 -26.18 34.59
CA HIS A 227 -11.53 -25.19 35.59
C HIS A 227 -12.77 -24.40 35.20
N GLY A 228 -13.21 -24.47 33.93
CA GLY A 228 -14.30 -23.65 33.40
C GLY A 228 -13.98 -22.15 33.33
N ARG A 229 -12.70 -21.76 33.46
CA ARG A 229 -12.22 -20.38 33.42
C ARG A 229 -10.78 -20.31 32.92
N PRO A 230 -10.33 -19.17 32.35
CA PRO A 230 -8.91 -18.93 32.13
C PRO A 230 -8.12 -18.78 33.45
N PRO A 231 -6.79 -18.97 33.41
CA PRO A 231 -5.89 -18.60 34.50
C PRO A 231 -6.09 -17.16 34.96
N ARG A 232 -6.00 -16.92 36.27
CA ARG A 232 -6.14 -15.56 36.83
C ARG A 232 -4.92 -14.69 36.51
N PRO A 233 -5.10 -13.36 36.33
CA PRO A 233 -4.00 -12.44 36.06
C PRO A 233 -2.90 -12.54 37.10
N ARG A 234 -1.65 -12.72 36.65
CA ARG A 234 -0.44 -12.81 37.51
C ARG A 234 -0.48 -13.88 38.63
N HIS A 235 -1.42 -14.82 38.60
CA HIS A 235 -1.60 -15.79 39.66
C HIS A 235 -0.63 -16.97 39.54
N GLN A 236 0.24 -17.13 40.55
CA GLN A 236 1.36 -18.08 40.51
C GLN A 236 0.92 -19.56 40.44
N GLY A 237 -0.13 -19.93 41.17
CA GLY A 237 -0.63 -21.32 41.20
C GLY A 237 -1.18 -21.78 39.85
N ASP A 238 -2.18 -21.06 39.32
CA ASP A 238 -2.70 -21.25 37.95
C ASP A 238 -1.57 -21.30 36.89
N ALA A 239 -0.55 -20.43 36.97
CA ALA A 239 0.57 -20.44 36.04
C ALA A 239 1.45 -21.70 36.15
N ALA A 240 1.74 -22.15 37.38
CA ALA A 240 2.47 -23.40 37.61
C ALA A 240 1.70 -24.62 37.09
N GLU A 241 0.37 -24.59 37.17
CA GLU A 241 -0.49 -25.64 36.61
C GLU A 241 -0.47 -25.66 35.08
N VAL A 242 -0.50 -24.50 34.41
CA VAL A 242 -0.35 -24.43 32.94
C VAL A 242 0.99 -25.02 32.51
N VAL A 243 2.09 -24.68 33.19
CA VAL A 243 3.42 -25.26 32.91
C VAL A 243 3.42 -26.78 33.08
N ALA A 244 2.76 -27.30 34.13
CA ALA A 244 2.63 -28.73 34.36
C ALA A 244 1.84 -29.42 33.22
N LEU A 245 0.71 -28.83 32.80
CA LEU A 245 -0.09 -29.32 31.68
C LEU A 245 0.70 -29.27 30.36
N THR A 246 1.56 -28.29 30.13
CA THR A 246 2.43 -28.25 28.95
C THR A 246 3.41 -29.41 28.90
N ARG A 247 3.99 -29.80 30.04
CA ARG A 247 4.86 -31.00 30.12
C ARG A 247 4.11 -32.29 29.80
N GLU A 248 2.82 -32.36 30.10
CA GLU A 248 1.97 -33.49 29.70
C GLU A 248 1.64 -33.49 28.21
N VAL A 249 1.48 -32.31 27.60
CA VAL A 249 1.24 -32.16 26.16
C VAL A 249 2.48 -32.55 25.35
N ALA A 250 3.67 -32.15 25.81
CA ALA A 250 4.94 -32.44 25.15
C ALA A 250 5.95 -33.12 26.10
N PRO A 251 5.77 -34.42 26.41
CA PRO A 251 6.67 -35.14 27.30
C PRO A 251 8.10 -35.19 26.76
N GLY A 252 9.07 -34.74 27.56
CA GLY A 252 10.49 -34.77 27.21
C GLY A 252 10.96 -33.63 26.30
N ALA A 253 10.09 -32.69 25.94
CA ALA A 253 10.49 -31.45 25.27
C ALA A 253 11.20 -30.49 26.24
N GLU A 254 12.15 -29.71 25.72
CA GLU A 254 12.74 -28.59 26.44
C GLU A 254 11.74 -27.42 26.44
N LEU A 255 11.39 -26.93 27.63
CA LEU A 255 10.37 -25.90 27.82
C LEU A 255 10.98 -24.64 28.43
N ASP A 256 10.58 -23.49 27.91
CA ASP A 256 10.75 -22.21 28.57
C ASP A 256 9.59 -21.99 29.55
N GLU A 257 9.84 -22.25 30.83
CA GLU A 257 8.81 -22.07 31.86
C GLU A 257 8.40 -20.61 32.07
N GLU A 258 9.30 -19.65 31.83
CA GLU A 258 9.02 -18.23 32.02
C GLU A 258 8.05 -17.75 30.95
N LEU A 259 8.30 -18.11 29.69
CA LEU A 259 7.38 -17.87 28.57
C LEU A 259 5.97 -18.43 28.83
N LEU A 260 5.90 -19.68 29.33
CA LEU A 260 4.62 -20.33 29.65
C LEU A 260 3.92 -19.69 30.85
N ARG A 261 4.66 -19.24 31.86
CA ARG A 261 4.11 -18.48 32.98
C ARG A 261 3.53 -17.15 32.50
N GLU A 262 4.23 -16.44 31.61
CA GLU A 262 3.71 -15.20 31.03
C GLU A 262 2.43 -15.42 30.20
N LEU A 263 2.37 -16.50 29.41
CA LEU A 263 1.14 -16.88 28.71
C LEU A 263 -0.03 -17.08 29.70
N ALA A 264 0.21 -17.78 30.80
CA ALA A 264 -0.80 -17.99 31.83
C ALA A 264 -1.19 -16.69 32.55
N PHE A 265 -0.22 -15.85 32.94
CA PHE A 265 -0.47 -14.58 33.61
C PHE A 265 -1.31 -13.62 32.79
N GLN A 266 -1.24 -13.73 31.46
CA GLN A 266 -1.91 -12.82 30.52
C GLN A 266 -3.13 -13.45 29.83
N ALA A 267 -3.58 -14.64 30.25
CA ALA A 267 -4.63 -15.40 29.58
C ALA A 267 -6.00 -14.70 29.52
N THR A 268 -6.30 -13.80 30.46
CA THR A 268 -7.50 -12.95 30.44
C THR A 268 -7.29 -11.62 29.73
N GLY A 269 -6.07 -11.34 29.27
CA GLY A 269 -5.70 -10.10 28.61
C GLY A 269 -6.39 -9.95 27.26
N ASP A 270 -6.90 -8.74 26.96
CA ASP A 270 -7.53 -8.38 25.70
C ASP A 270 -6.96 -7.03 25.22
N LEU A 271 -5.92 -7.09 24.39
CA LEU A 271 -5.17 -5.92 23.95
C LEU A 271 -5.57 -5.49 22.54
N ALA A 272 -6.05 -4.25 22.39
CA ALA A 272 -6.44 -3.71 21.09
C ALA A 272 -5.34 -3.77 20.01
N PRO A 273 -4.05 -3.49 20.31
CA PRO A 273 -2.99 -3.61 19.31
C PRO A 273 -2.76 -5.05 18.81
N VAL A 274 -2.73 -6.04 19.71
CA VAL A 274 -2.55 -7.46 19.32
C VAL A 274 -3.74 -7.96 18.52
N ASN A 275 -4.96 -7.56 18.92
CA ASN A 275 -6.17 -7.82 18.15
C ASN A 275 -6.14 -7.16 16.76
N ALA A 276 -5.58 -5.95 16.63
CA ALA A 276 -5.44 -5.28 15.34
C ALA A 276 -4.43 -6.00 14.44
N PHE A 277 -3.30 -6.44 15.01
CA PHE A 277 -2.27 -7.20 14.29
C PHE A 277 -2.81 -8.55 13.80
N ILE A 278 -3.26 -9.42 14.71
CA ILE A 278 -3.79 -10.74 14.36
C ILE A 278 -5.07 -10.62 13.53
N GLY A 279 -5.94 -9.64 13.83
CA GLY A 279 -7.15 -9.39 13.05
C GLY A 279 -6.87 -8.95 11.61
N GLY A 280 -5.84 -8.13 11.39
CA GLY A 280 -5.39 -7.74 10.06
C GLY A 280 -4.85 -8.93 9.26
N LEU A 281 -4.02 -9.76 9.90
CA LEU A 281 -3.50 -10.99 9.28
C LEU A 281 -4.63 -11.98 8.96
N ALA A 282 -5.49 -12.29 9.92
CA ALA A 282 -6.61 -13.22 9.73
C ALA A 282 -7.57 -12.74 8.64
N ALA A 283 -7.88 -11.44 8.59
CA ALA A 283 -8.70 -10.87 7.52
C ALA A 283 -8.01 -11.01 6.16
N GLN A 284 -6.70 -10.79 6.07
CA GLN A 284 -5.95 -11.01 4.84
C GLN A 284 -5.96 -12.49 4.43
N GLU A 285 -5.80 -13.44 5.36
CA GLU A 285 -5.88 -14.87 5.07
C GLU A 285 -7.27 -15.28 4.53
N VAL A 286 -8.36 -14.69 5.05
CA VAL A 286 -9.71 -14.88 4.47
C VAL A 286 -9.75 -14.40 3.02
N MET A 287 -9.13 -13.25 2.70
CA MET A 287 -9.05 -12.76 1.32
C MET A 287 -8.24 -13.70 0.43
N LYS A 288 -7.14 -14.28 0.93
CA LYS A 288 -6.36 -15.29 0.18
C LYS A 288 -7.20 -16.54 -0.08
N ALA A 289 -7.92 -17.03 0.94
CA ALA A 289 -8.77 -18.21 0.88
C ALA A 289 -9.84 -18.15 -0.23
N VAL A 290 -10.46 -16.98 -0.44
CA VAL A 290 -11.53 -16.79 -1.45
C VAL A 290 -11.03 -16.39 -2.82
N SER A 291 -9.80 -15.90 -2.95
CA SER A 291 -9.29 -15.33 -4.20
C SER A 291 -8.21 -16.16 -4.88
N GLY A 292 -7.50 -17.02 -4.14
CA GLY A 292 -6.28 -17.67 -4.65
C GLY A 292 -5.13 -16.68 -4.90
N LYS A 293 -5.21 -15.45 -4.37
CA LYS A 293 -4.18 -14.43 -4.49
C LYS A 293 -3.36 -14.33 -3.21
N PHE A 294 -2.05 -14.25 -3.37
CA PHE A 294 -0.99 -14.36 -2.37
C PHE A 294 -0.82 -15.75 -1.77
N THR A 295 0.39 -16.01 -1.26
CA THR A 295 0.71 -17.24 -0.54
C THR A 295 0.07 -17.23 0.86
N PRO A 296 -0.79 -18.20 1.21
CA PRO A 296 -1.36 -18.38 2.54
C PRO A 296 -0.31 -18.71 3.59
N ILE A 297 -0.64 -18.42 4.84
CA ILE A 297 0.09 -18.99 5.98
C ILE A 297 -0.09 -20.51 5.96
N THR A 298 1.02 -21.24 6.04
CA THR A 298 1.04 -22.71 6.05
C THR A 298 1.86 -23.15 7.27
N GLN A 299 1.26 -23.50 8.40
CA GLN A 299 -0.17 -23.40 8.73
C GLN A 299 -0.43 -22.61 10.01
N TRP A 300 0.49 -22.72 10.97
CA TRP A 300 0.43 -22.03 12.26
C TRP A 300 1.35 -20.81 12.27
N LEU A 301 0.84 -19.72 12.82
CA LEU A 301 1.61 -18.52 13.13
C LEU A 301 1.40 -18.20 14.61
N TYR A 302 2.50 -18.05 15.33
CA TYR A 302 2.52 -17.66 16.73
C TYR A 302 3.24 -16.32 16.86
N PHE A 303 2.68 -15.42 17.67
CA PHE A 303 3.22 -14.09 17.88
C PHE A 303 3.22 -13.75 19.37
N ASP A 304 4.28 -13.11 19.84
CA ASP A 304 4.32 -12.45 21.14
C ASP A 304 4.99 -11.08 21.05
N ALA A 305 4.55 -10.16 21.90
CA ALA A 305 5.17 -8.85 22.10
C ALA A 305 5.57 -8.63 23.57
N LEU A 306 6.22 -9.63 24.18
CA LEU A 306 6.57 -9.60 25.61
C LEU A 306 7.47 -8.41 26.00
N GLU A 307 8.20 -7.83 25.05
CA GLU A 307 9.03 -6.63 25.23
C GLU A 307 8.21 -5.39 25.61
N CYS A 308 6.87 -5.44 25.47
CA CYS A 308 5.96 -4.40 25.93
C CYS A 308 5.73 -4.41 27.45
N LEU A 309 6.10 -5.49 28.15
CA LEU A 309 6.01 -5.52 29.61
C LEU A 309 6.99 -4.51 30.23
N PRO A 310 6.63 -3.86 31.35
CA PRO A 310 7.55 -2.99 32.07
C PRO A 310 8.75 -3.80 32.56
N GLU A 311 9.96 -3.27 32.38
CA GLU A 311 11.18 -3.89 32.90
C GLU A 311 11.09 -4.04 34.44
N GLU A 312 11.28 -5.25 34.97
CA GLU A 312 11.06 -5.59 36.39
C GLU A 312 11.84 -4.70 37.39
N ASN A 313 12.94 -4.09 36.94
CA ASN A 313 13.81 -3.24 37.76
C ASN A 313 13.48 -1.74 37.69
N LYS A 314 12.40 -1.33 36.99
CA LYS A 314 12.02 0.07 36.80
C LYS A 314 10.57 0.32 37.23
N GLU A 315 10.38 1.19 38.21
CA GLU A 315 9.16 1.90 38.67
C GLU A 315 7.83 1.15 38.88
N THR A 316 7.49 0.06 38.17
CA THR A 316 6.17 -0.59 38.19
C THR A 316 6.33 -2.10 38.38
N VAL A 317 5.87 -2.62 39.53
CA VAL A 317 5.88 -4.07 39.81
C VAL A 317 4.52 -4.66 39.48
N LEU A 318 4.49 -5.60 38.53
CA LEU A 318 3.26 -6.32 38.18
C LEU A 318 2.92 -7.37 39.25
N THR A 319 1.79 -7.18 39.92
CA THR A 319 1.29 -8.08 40.97
C THR A 319 -0.16 -8.47 40.69
N GLU A 320 -0.65 -9.53 41.34
CA GLU A 320 -2.06 -9.91 41.26
C GLU A 320 -3.02 -8.75 41.61
N GLU A 321 -2.67 -7.90 42.59
CA GLU A 321 -3.51 -6.75 42.96
C GLU A 321 -3.49 -5.63 41.91
N GLN A 322 -2.34 -5.38 41.28
CA GLN A 322 -2.24 -4.40 40.20
C GLN A 322 -3.03 -4.83 38.97
N CYS A 323 -3.03 -6.13 38.67
CA CYS A 323 -3.70 -6.73 37.51
C CYS A 323 -5.15 -7.17 37.78
N ARG A 324 -5.68 -6.96 38.99
CA ARG A 324 -7.07 -7.32 39.33
C ARG A 324 -8.06 -6.45 38.54
N PRO A 325 -9.15 -7.03 37.99
CA PRO A 325 -10.23 -6.27 37.38
C PRO A 325 -10.81 -5.19 38.30
N ARG A 326 -11.21 -4.06 37.72
CA ARG A 326 -11.71 -2.86 38.42
C ARG A 326 -13.10 -2.45 37.97
N ASN A 327 -13.81 -3.33 37.26
CA ASN A 327 -15.10 -3.03 36.65
C ASN A 327 -14.99 -1.84 35.68
N SER A 328 -13.94 -1.87 34.87
CA SER A 328 -13.61 -0.84 33.90
C SER A 328 -13.56 -1.43 32.50
N ARG A 329 -13.84 -0.62 31.48
CA ARG A 329 -13.64 -0.99 30.07
C ARG A 329 -12.20 -1.40 29.74
N TYR A 330 -11.24 -1.03 30.61
CA TYR A 330 -9.81 -1.35 30.47
C TYR A 330 -9.39 -2.62 31.21
N ASP A 331 -10.31 -3.38 31.82
CA ASP A 331 -9.95 -4.57 32.62
C ASP A 331 -9.12 -5.61 31.84
N GLY A 332 -9.38 -5.78 30.55
CA GLY A 332 -8.57 -6.65 29.68
C GLY A 332 -7.14 -6.15 29.46
N GLN A 333 -6.89 -4.84 29.55
CA GLN A 333 -5.55 -4.25 29.45
C GLN A 333 -4.85 -4.20 30.82
N ILE A 334 -5.60 -3.89 31.87
CA ILE A 334 -5.14 -3.90 33.27
C ILE A 334 -4.66 -5.30 33.67
N ALA A 335 -5.30 -6.37 33.19
CA ALA A 335 -4.86 -7.75 33.43
C ALA A 335 -3.41 -8.02 32.99
N VAL A 336 -2.90 -7.29 32.00
CA VAL A 336 -1.53 -7.44 31.48
C VAL A 336 -0.58 -6.44 32.12
N PHE A 337 -0.94 -5.15 32.08
CA PHE A 337 -0.04 -4.04 32.41
C PHE A 337 -0.25 -3.42 33.80
N GLY A 338 -1.30 -3.82 34.50
CA GLY A 338 -1.68 -3.24 35.79
C GLY A 338 -2.37 -1.88 35.68
N ALA A 339 -2.99 -1.47 36.79
CA ALA A 339 -3.77 -0.25 36.86
C ALA A 339 -2.92 1.03 36.83
N GLU A 340 -1.68 0.96 37.34
CA GLU A 340 -0.75 2.10 37.33
C GLU A 340 -0.33 2.50 35.92
N LEU A 341 0.03 1.55 35.05
CA LEU A 341 0.35 1.86 33.66
C LEU A 341 -0.88 2.38 32.91
N GLN A 342 -2.06 1.83 33.19
CA GLN A 342 -3.32 2.32 32.62
C GLN A 342 -3.58 3.79 32.97
N ALA A 343 -3.28 4.21 34.20
CA ALA A 343 -3.37 5.60 34.62
C ALA A 343 -2.33 6.48 33.91
N LYS A 344 -1.09 6.00 33.75
CA LYS A 344 -0.03 6.70 32.99
C LYS A 344 -0.46 6.94 31.52
N LEU A 345 -1.08 5.95 30.87
CA LEU A 345 -1.64 6.08 29.52
C LEU A 345 -2.74 7.15 29.45
N GLY A 346 -3.62 7.19 30.45
CA GLY A 346 -4.66 8.21 30.55
C GLY A 346 -4.10 9.64 30.58
N ALA A 347 -2.94 9.86 31.20
CA ALA A 347 -2.34 11.18 31.32
C ALA A 347 -1.55 11.66 30.08
N GLN A 348 -1.35 10.80 29.07
CA GLN A 348 -0.48 11.12 27.93
C GLN A 348 -1.05 12.22 27.02
N LYS A 349 -0.13 13.03 26.45
CA LYS A 349 -0.38 14.06 25.44
C LYS A 349 0.30 13.70 24.13
N TYR A 350 -0.48 13.26 23.13
CA TYR A 350 0.06 12.80 21.85
C TYR A 350 -0.39 13.67 20.68
N PHE A 351 0.51 13.87 19.73
CA PHE A 351 0.22 14.52 18.44
C PHE A 351 0.18 13.49 17.32
N VAL A 352 -0.97 13.35 16.65
CA VAL A 352 -1.20 12.48 15.51
C VAL A 352 -1.18 13.31 14.23
N VAL A 353 -0.23 13.02 13.35
CA VAL A 353 -0.06 13.76 12.09
C VAL A 353 -0.59 12.95 10.93
N GLY A 354 -1.80 13.29 10.48
CA GLY A 354 -2.55 12.56 9.46
C GLY A 354 -3.75 11.82 10.05
N ALA A 355 -4.89 11.91 9.37
CA ALA A 355 -6.15 11.25 9.69
C ALA A 355 -6.61 10.32 8.53
N GLY A 356 -5.63 9.83 7.74
CA GLY A 356 -5.82 8.85 6.68
C GLY A 356 -6.05 7.42 7.22
N ALA A 357 -5.60 6.41 6.46
CA ALA A 357 -5.81 4.99 6.81
C ALA A 357 -5.16 4.64 8.16
N ILE A 358 -3.85 4.91 8.29
CA ILE A 358 -3.09 4.70 9.53
C ILE A 358 -3.67 5.58 10.65
N GLY A 359 -4.02 6.83 10.35
CA GLY A 359 -4.57 7.77 11.35
C GLY A 359 -5.89 7.27 11.96
N CYS A 360 -6.79 6.73 11.14
CA CYS A 360 -8.03 6.10 11.61
C CYS A 360 -7.76 4.91 12.54
N GLU A 361 -6.82 4.03 12.17
CA GLU A 361 -6.43 2.87 12.97
C GLU A 361 -5.73 3.26 14.28
N LEU A 362 -4.84 4.26 14.25
CA LEU A 362 -4.19 4.81 15.44
C LEU A 362 -5.21 5.40 16.40
N LEU A 363 -6.12 6.26 15.92
CA LEU A 363 -7.13 6.88 16.76
C LEU A 363 -8.09 5.84 17.37
N LYS A 364 -8.48 4.80 16.63
CA LYS A 364 -9.24 3.68 17.20
C LYS A 364 -8.43 2.96 18.28
N ASN A 365 -7.16 2.67 18.04
CA ASN A 365 -6.33 2.00 19.03
C ASN A 365 -6.13 2.87 20.28
N PHE A 366 -5.87 4.17 20.13
CA PHE A 366 -5.76 5.12 21.24
C PHE A 366 -7.06 5.22 22.05
N ALA A 367 -8.23 5.24 21.38
CA ALA A 367 -9.52 5.17 22.04
C ALA A 367 -9.69 3.88 22.88
N MET A 368 -9.25 2.73 22.35
CA MET A 368 -9.38 1.44 23.04
C MET A 368 -8.36 1.27 24.18
N VAL A 369 -7.13 1.74 23.98
CA VAL A 369 -6.03 1.72 24.97
C VAL A 369 -6.29 2.70 26.11
N GLY A 370 -7.06 3.77 25.84
CA GLY A 370 -7.34 4.83 26.82
C GLY A 370 -6.26 5.91 26.88
N LEU A 371 -5.48 6.06 25.79
CA LEU A 371 -4.45 7.09 25.69
C LEU A 371 -5.10 8.48 25.75
N GLY A 372 -4.62 9.36 26.63
CA GLY A 372 -5.14 10.72 26.76
C GLY A 372 -6.58 10.82 27.28
N CYS A 373 -7.12 9.75 27.88
CA CYS A 373 -8.48 9.75 28.45
C CYS A 373 -8.56 10.32 29.89
N GLY A 374 -7.41 10.56 30.52
CA GLY A 374 -7.30 11.14 31.85
C GLY A 374 -7.44 12.67 31.85
N PRO A 375 -7.56 13.30 33.03
CA PRO A 375 -7.80 14.75 33.15
C PRO A 375 -6.71 15.62 32.49
N GLU A 376 -5.45 15.18 32.58
CA GLU A 376 -4.28 15.86 32.01
C GLU A 376 -3.96 15.39 30.59
N GLY A 377 -4.61 14.33 30.11
CA GLY A 377 -4.37 13.73 28.82
C GLY A 377 -5.05 14.48 27.67
N CYS A 378 -4.46 14.40 26.48
CA CYS A 378 -5.04 14.96 25.26
C CYS A 378 -4.42 14.33 24.00
N ILE A 379 -5.23 14.11 22.98
CA ILE A 379 -4.76 13.78 21.64
C ILE A 379 -5.03 14.98 20.74
N THR A 380 -4.02 15.47 20.04
CA THR A 380 -4.21 16.42 18.95
C THR A 380 -4.06 15.67 17.64
N VAL A 381 -5.06 15.72 16.75
CA VAL A 381 -4.97 15.17 15.40
C VAL A 381 -5.06 16.29 14.38
N THR A 382 -4.17 16.29 13.39
CA THR A 382 -4.25 17.23 12.27
C THR A 382 -4.24 16.52 10.92
N ASP A 383 -5.07 17.02 10.01
CA ASP A 383 -5.12 16.60 8.61
C ASP A 383 -5.83 17.70 7.81
N MET A 384 -5.21 18.14 6.71
CA MET A 384 -5.74 19.21 5.84
C MET A 384 -6.77 18.70 4.83
N ASP A 385 -6.83 17.39 4.62
CA ASP A 385 -7.62 16.82 3.55
C ASP A 385 -9.10 16.69 3.92
N THR A 386 -9.92 16.75 2.89
CA THR A 386 -11.31 16.33 2.94
C THR A 386 -11.46 14.84 2.62
N ILE A 387 -12.54 14.23 3.09
CA ILE A 387 -12.87 12.83 2.83
C ILE A 387 -13.34 12.66 1.38
N GLU A 388 -12.76 11.69 0.68
CA GLU A 388 -13.15 11.26 -0.66
C GLU A 388 -13.77 9.86 -0.66
N LYS A 389 -14.51 9.52 -1.72
CA LYS A 389 -15.13 8.19 -1.87
C LYS A 389 -14.10 7.04 -1.83
N SER A 390 -12.92 7.25 -2.41
CA SER A 390 -11.83 6.27 -2.46
C SER A 390 -11.24 5.96 -1.07
N ASN A 391 -11.42 6.86 -0.10
CA ASN A 391 -10.91 6.71 1.26
C ASN A 391 -11.69 5.66 2.06
N LEU A 392 -13.00 5.55 1.81
CA LEU A 392 -13.94 4.74 2.60
C LEU A 392 -13.59 3.24 2.63
N ASN A 393 -12.82 2.75 1.65
CA ASN A 393 -12.37 1.36 1.61
C ASN A 393 -11.37 0.99 2.72
N ARG A 394 -10.64 1.97 3.28
CA ARG A 394 -9.58 1.72 4.29
C ARG A 394 -9.55 2.73 5.44
N GLN A 395 -10.47 3.69 5.46
CA GLN A 395 -10.60 4.71 6.50
C GLN A 395 -11.96 4.55 7.17
N PHE A 396 -12.09 3.46 7.94
CA PHE A 396 -13.38 2.94 8.42
C PHE A 396 -14.10 3.85 9.43
N LEU A 397 -13.45 4.91 9.92
CA LEU A 397 -14.09 5.94 10.74
C LEU A 397 -15.04 6.83 9.92
N PHE A 398 -14.92 6.81 8.59
CA PHE A 398 -15.72 7.63 7.68
C PHE A 398 -16.87 6.85 7.07
N ARG A 399 -17.86 7.58 6.58
CA ARG A 399 -19.07 7.05 5.96
C ARG A 399 -19.36 7.76 4.64
N PRO A 400 -20.19 7.19 3.75
CA PRO A 400 -20.54 7.85 2.49
C PRO A 400 -21.11 9.27 2.65
N TRP A 401 -21.81 9.54 3.75
CA TRP A 401 -22.36 10.87 4.09
C TRP A 401 -21.34 11.85 4.68
N ASP A 402 -20.09 11.44 4.85
CA ASP A 402 -19.00 12.29 5.33
C ASP A 402 -18.07 12.79 4.21
N VAL A 403 -18.30 12.38 2.96
CA VAL A 403 -17.56 12.90 1.80
C VAL A 403 -17.64 14.43 1.76
N THR A 404 -16.53 15.07 1.39
CA THR A 404 -16.25 16.52 1.43
C THR A 404 -16.08 17.15 2.82
N LYS A 405 -16.23 16.42 3.92
CA LYS A 405 -15.92 16.93 5.27
C LYS A 405 -14.44 16.70 5.60
N LEU A 406 -13.91 17.44 6.57
CA LEU A 406 -12.52 17.30 7.03
C LEU A 406 -12.28 15.95 7.69
N LYS A 407 -11.18 15.27 7.32
CA LYS A 407 -10.80 13.96 7.88
C LYS A 407 -10.58 14.03 9.38
N SER A 408 -9.79 15.00 9.85
CA SER A 408 -9.41 15.14 11.27
C SER A 408 -10.62 15.34 12.18
N GLU A 409 -11.55 16.22 11.80
CA GLU A 409 -12.77 16.50 12.57
C GLU A 409 -13.69 15.27 12.66
N ARG A 410 -13.92 14.60 11.53
CA ARG A 410 -14.79 13.41 11.48
C ARG A 410 -14.17 12.22 12.20
N ALA A 411 -12.86 12.02 12.08
CA ALA A 411 -12.15 10.96 12.79
C ALA A 411 -12.26 11.18 14.30
N ALA A 412 -11.99 12.41 14.77
CA ALA A 412 -12.13 12.79 16.17
C ALA A 412 -13.55 12.58 16.70
N ALA A 413 -14.59 12.93 15.92
CA ALA A 413 -15.97 12.65 16.30
C ALA A 413 -16.25 11.14 16.45
N ALA A 414 -15.85 10.34 15.46
CA ALA A 414 -16.09 8.90 15.46
C ALA A 414 -15.44 8.19 16.64
N VAL A 415 -14.20 8.55 17.01
CA VAL A 415 -13.52 7.90 18.15
C VAL A 415 -14.03 8.34 19.52
N ARG A 416 -14.62 9.54 19.64
CA ARG A 416 -15.33 9.94 20.87
C ARG A 416 -16.59 9.08 21.09
N GLU A 417 -17.26 8.66 20.02
CA GLU A 417 -18.35 7.68 20.16
C GLU A 417 -17.82 6.31 20.63
N MET A 418 -16.63 5.91 20.18
CA MET A 418 -15.99 4.67 20.62
C MET A 418 -15.58 4.69 22.10
N ASN A 419 -15.06 5.83 22.55
CA ASN A 419 -14.72 6.05 23.93
C ASN A 419 -15.06 7.50 24.34
N PRO A 420 -16.17 7.71 25.07
CA PRO A 420 -16.57 9.05 25.52
C PRO A 420 -15.55 9.74 26.43
N ALA A 421 -14.64 8.99 27.07
CA ALA A 421 -13.57 9.56 27.90
C ALA A 421 -12.41 10.11 27.06
N LEU A 422 -12.32 9.81 25.76
CA LEU A 422 -11.22 10.24 24.91
C LEU A 422 -11.23 11.75 24.70
N ARG A 423 -10.15 12.41 25.11
CA ARG A 423 -9.95 13.85 24.92
C ARG A 423 -9.14 14.08 23.66
N VAL A 424 -9.84 14.26 22.54
CA VAL A 424 -9.21 14.54 21.25
C VAL A 424 -9.55 15.96 20.77
N SER A 425 -8.58 16.66 20.20
CA SER A 425 -8.72 17.93 19.50
C SER A 425 -8.33 17.75 18.04
N SER A 426 -9.09 18.34 17.12
CA SER A 426 -8.86 18.22 15.67
C SER A 426 -8.44 19.55 15.07
N ARG A 427 -7.52 19.50 14.11
CA ARG A 427 -7.00 20.65 13.36
C ARG A 427 -7.02 20.37 11.84
N PRO A 428 -7.29 21.38 10.99
CA PRO A 428 -7.23 21.25 9.53
C PRO A 428 -5.87 21.68 8.94
N ASP A 429 -4.86 21.91 9.78
CA ASP A 429 -3.63 22.57 9.37
C ASP A 429 -2.65 21.56 8.74
N ARG A 430 -2.14 21.90 7.55
CA ARG A 430 -1.04 21.15 6.93
C ARG A 430 0.22 21.34 7.75
N VAL A 431 0.77 20.27 8.28
CA VAL A 431 2.05 20.34 8.99
C VAL A 431 3.18 20.67 8.01
N GLY A 432 3.90 21.74 8.31
CA GLY A 432 5.08 22.19 7.58
C GLY A 432 5.57 23.54 8.08
N PRO A 433 6.63 24.11 7.45
CA PRO A 433 7.24 25.37 7.86
C PRO A 433 6.22 26.53 7.97
N ASP A 434 5.21 26.56 7.11
CA ASP A 434 4.21 27.62 7.08
C ASP A 434 3.27 27.62 8.30
N THR A 435 3.22 26.51 9.05
CA THR A 435 2.33 26.32 10.22
C THR A 435 3.06 26.30 11.57
N GLU A 436 4.34 26.66 11.61
CA GLU A 436 5.10 26.70 12.88
C GLU A 436 4.55 27.71 13.90
N ARG A 437 3.75 28.69 13.45
CA ARG A 437 3.01 29.59 14.35
C ARG A 437 1.83 28.92 15.06
N VAL A 438 1.32 27.82 14.50
CA VAL A 438 0.24 27.02 15.09
C VAL A 438 0.82 25.93 15.97
N TYR A 439 1.91 25.31 15.50
CA TYR A 439 2.64 24.24 16.18
C TYR A 439 4.00 24.76 16.67
N ASP A 440 3.93 25.72 17.57
CA ASP A 440 5.07 26.45 18.14
C ASP A 440 5.81 25.65 19.22
N ASP A 441 6.75 26.31 19.91
CA ASP A 441 7.55 25.71 20.97
C ASP A 441 6.67 25.19 22.11
N ASP A 442 5.73 26.01 22.59
CA ASP A 442 4.81 25.66 23.68
C ASP A 442 3.98 24.41 23.35
N PHE A 443 3.51 24.30 22.10
CA PHE A 443 2.79 23.12 21.63
C PHE A 443 3.64 21.85 21.73
N PHE A 444 4.85 21.86 21.15
CA PHE A 444 5.69 20.67 21.14
C PHE A 444 6.23 20.32 22.52
N GLU A 445 6.66 21.30 23.32
CA GLU A 445 7.20 21.09 24.66
C GLU A 445 6.22 20.37 25.58
N ALA A 446 4.92 20.63 25.42
CA ALA A 446 3.85 19.99 26.20
C ALA A 446 3.53 18.53 25.81
N LEU A 447 4.04 18.02 24.68
CA LEU A 447 3.76 16.66 24.21
C LEU A 447 4.61 15.59 24.92
N ASP A 448 4.04 14.40 25.08
CA ASP A 448 4.78 13.20 25.50
C ASP A 448 5.29 12.40 24.30
N GLY A 449 4.65 12.52 23.14
CA GLY A 449 5.07 11.85 21.91
C GLY A 449 4.29 12.25 20.66
N VAL A 450 4.80 11.81 19.52
CA VAL A 450 4.23 12.05 18.19
C VAL A 450 4.01 10.72 17.47
N ALA A 451 2.92 10.59 16.72
CA ALA A 451 2.65 9.45 15.86
C ALA A 451 2.32 9.92 14.43
N ASN A 452 3.13 9.50 13.47
CA ASN A 452 2.93 9.81 12.06
C ASN A 452 1.93 8.84 11.41
N ALA A 453 1.07 9.40 10.58
CA ALA A 453 0.12 8.71 9.72
C ALA A 453 0.11 9.35 8.32
N LEU A 454 1.31 9.57 7.79
CA LEU A 454 1.59 10.37 6.60
C LEU A 454 1.68 9.51 5.33
N ASP A 455 1.60 10.14 4.16
CA ASP A 455 1.64 9.47 2.85
C ASP A 455 2.79 9.93 1.95
N ASN A 456 3.61 10.89 2.39
CA ASN A 456 4.74 11.42 1.65
C ASN A 456 6.00 11.55 2.52
N VAL A 457 7.17 11.49 1.90
CA VAL A 457 8.47 11.49 2.60
C VAL A 457 8.79 12.89 3.16
N ASP A 458 8.43 13.96 2.47
CA ASP A 458 8.74 15.34 2.89
C ASP A 458 8.12 15.68 4.26
N ALA A 459 6.85 15.33 4.46
CA ALA A 459 6.17 15.53 5.74
C ALA A 459 6.79 14.68 6.86
N ARG A 460 7.22 13.44 6.55
CA ARG A 460 7.92 12.57 7.51
C ARG A 460 9.24 13.19 7.95
N LEU A 461 10.06 13.62 6.98
CA LEU A 461 11.34 14.30 7.24
C LEU A 461 11.15 15.61 8.03
N TYR A 462 10.08 16.36 7.76
CA TYR A 462 9.75 17.54 8.56
C TYR A 462 9.43 17.17 10.01
N MET A 463 8.56 16.18 10.23
CA MET A 463 8.19 15.77 11.59
C MET A 463 9.34 15.14 12.36
N ASP A 464 10.19 14.36 11.69
CA ASP A 464 11.42 13.83 12.26
C ASP A 464 12.33 14.95 12.78
N ARG A 465 12.61 15.98 11.96
CA ARG A 465 13.41 17.14 12.37
C ARG A 465 12.82 17.88 13.58
N ARG A 466 11.49 18.08 13.61
CA ARG A 466 10.82 18.72 14.76
C ARG A 466 10.94 17.84 16.01
N CYS A 467 10.71 16.53 15.90
CA CYS A 467 10.82 15.61 17.04
C CYS A 467 12.25 15.52 17.59
N VAL A 468 13.27 15.53 16.73
CA VAL A 468 14.68 15.61 17.14
C VAL A 468 14.95 16.92 17.88
N TYR A 469 14.49 18.06 17.35
CA TYR A 469 14.68 19.37 17.97
C TYR A 469 14.06 19.47 19.37
N TYR A 470 12.80 19.06 19.53
CA TYR A 470 12.09 19.09 20.82
C TYR A 470 12.28 17.84 21.69
N ARG A 471 13.10 16.88 21.23
CA ARG A 471 13.40 15.62 21.93
C ARG A 471 12.13 14.83 22.27
N LYS A 472 11.25 14.67 21.29
CA LYS A 472 10.00 13.92 21.43
C LYS A 472 10.12 12.56 20.78
N PRO A 473 9.64 11.48 21.43
CA PRO A 473 9.49 10.18 20.78
C PRO A 473 8.60 10.30 19.56
N LEU A 474 8.99 9.63 18.48
CA LEU A 474 8.23 9.57 17.23
C LEU A 474 7.95 8.11 16.86
N LEU A 475 6.68 7.80 16.63
CA LEU A 475 6.20 6.54 16.07
C LEU A 475 5.94 6.74 14.57
N GLU A 476 6.76 6.12 13.73
CA GLU A 476 6.67 6.19 12.27
C GLU A 476 6.13 4.88 11.69
N SER A 477 5.31 4.97 10.65
CA SER A 477 4.80 3.81 9.93
C SER A 477 4.40 4.13 8.49
N GLY A 478 4.56 3.13 7.62
CA GLY A 478 4.27 3.22 6.20
C GLY A 478 3.64 1.93 5.67
N THR A 479 2.85 2.05 4.59
CA THR A 479 2.22 0.92 3.92
C THR A 479 2.24 1.11 2.41
N LEU A 480 2.48 0.02 1.66
CA LEU A 480 2.36 -0.04 0.21
C LEU A 480 1.78 -1.39 -0.21
N GLY A 481 0.49 -1.43 -0.56
CA GLY A 481 -0.20 -2.68 -0.85
C GLY A 481 -0.23 -3.60 0.39
N THR A 482 0.33 -4.80 0.26
CA THR A 482 0.48 -5.78 1.36
C THR A 482 1.75 -5.57 2.20
N LYS A 483 2.64 -4.66 1.79
CA LYS A 483 3.88 -4.33 2.50
C LYS A 483 3.60 -3.26 3.55
N GLY A 484 4.29 -3.34 4.69
CA GLY A 484 4.26 -2.32 5.71
C GLY A 484 5.54 -2.31 6.55
N ASN A 485 5.85 -1.17 7.14
CA ASN A 485 6.98 -0.98 8.03
C ASN A 485 6.60 -0.12 9.24
N VAL A 486 7.30 -0.34 10.35
CA VAL A 486 7.18 0.45 11.58
C VAL A 486 8.60 0.81 12.03
N GLN A 487 8.80 2.06 12.43
CA GLN A 487 10.06 2.53 13.02
C GLN A 487 9.77 3.37 14.25
N VAL A 488 10.55 3.17 15.31
CA VAL A 488 10.48 3.96 16.53
C VAL A 488 11.71 4.85 16.63
N VAL A 489 11.51 6.14 16.89
CA VAL A 489 12.58 7.11 17.14
C VAL A 489 12.49 7.55 18.60
N ILE A 490 13.45 7.11 19.40
CA ILE A 490 13.51 7.37 20.83
C ILE A 490 14.66 8.37 21.11
N PRO A 491 14.36 9.54 21.70
CA PRO A 491 15.37 10.55 22.02
C PRO A 491 16.52 9.97 22.83
N PHE A 492 17.75 10.31 22.42
CA PHE A 492 18.99 9.88 23.07
C PHE A 492 19.24 8.35 23.09
N LEU A 493 18.51 7.58 22.27
CA LEU A 493 18.66 6.11 22.22
C LEU A 493 18.80 5.59 20.79
N SER A 494 17.85 5.89 19.89
CA SER A 494 17.86 5.39 18.52
C SER A 494 18.33 6.46 17.53
N GLU A 495 18.55 6.05 16.28
CA GLU A 495 18.65 6.99 15.17
C GLU A 495 17.28 7.64 14.86
N SER A 496 17.32 8.79 14.17
CA SER A 496 16.16 9.46 13.58
C SER A 496 15.76 8.85 12.24
N TYR A 497 14.55 9.14 11.77
CA TYR A 497 14.06 8.65 10.46
C TYR A 497 14.97 9.12 9.32
N SER A 498 15.46 10.36 9.38
CA SER A 498 16.34 10.93 8.35
C SER A 498 17.80 10.44 8.38
N SER A 499 18.17 9.54 9.31
CA SER A 499 19.53 8.99 9.38
C SER A 499 19.79 7.93 8.31
N SER A 500 18.74 7.27 7.81
CA SER A 500 18.81 6.30 6.73
C SER A 500 18.21 6.89 5.45
N GLN A 501 18.63 6.36 4.31
CA GLN A 501 18.17 6.83 2.99
C GLN A 501 17.41 5.73 2.28
N ASP A 502 16.13 5.97 2.03
CA ASP A 502 15.34 5.13 1.15
C ASP A 502 15.78 5.30 -0.32
N PRO A 503 15.70 4.23 -1.15
CA PRO A 503 15.96 4.36 -2.57
C PRO A 503 15.07 5.44 -3.19
N PRO A 504 15.63 6.39 -3.98
CA PRO A 504 14.82 7.41 -4.62
C PRO A 504 13.88 6.78 -5.64
N GLU A 505 12.76 7.45 -5.92
CA GLU A 505 11.90 7.08 -7.03
C GLU A 505 12.72 7.04 -8.34
N LYS A 506 12.46 6.03 -9.17
CA LYS A 506 13.15 5.88 -10.45
C LYS A 506 12.73 7.02 -11.38
N ALA A 507 13.61 8.01 -11.55
CA ALA A 507 13.42 9.06 -12.53
C ALA A 507 13.59 8.50 -13.95
N ILE A 508 12.63 8.78 -14.83
CA ILE A 508 12.73 8.41 -16.25
C ILE A 508 13.59 9.47 -16.95
N PRO A 509 14.62 9.08 -17.74
CA PRO A 509 15.44 10.02 -18.49
C PRO A 509 14.59 10.92 -19.41
N ILE A 510 14.93 12.20 -19.49
CA ILE A 510 14.15 13.20 -20.23
C ILE A 510 14.10 12.85 -21.72
N CYS A 511 15.21 12.37 -22.31
CA CYS A 511 15.26 11.94 -23.69
C CYS A 511 14.33 10.73 -23.97
N THR A 512 14.18 9.82 -23.00
CA THR A 512 13.25 8.69 -23.09
C THR A 512 11.81 9.17 -23.08
N LEU A 513 11.45 10.10 -22.18
CA LEU A 513 10.10 10.68 -22.12
C LEU A 513 9.76 11.49 -23.37
N LYS A 514 10.70 12.29 -23.88
CA LYS A 514 10.43 13.21 -25.00
C LYS A 514 10.41 12.53 -26.36
N ASN A 515 11.31 11.57 -26.61
CA ASN A 515 11.56 11.09 -27.98
C ASN A 515 11.56 9.56 -28.13
N PHE A 516 11.95 8.81 -27.09
CA PHE A 516 12.20 7.36 -27.21
C PHE A 516 11.46 6.53 -26.15
N PRO A 517 10.11 6.65 -26.02
CA PRO A 517 9.36 5.82 -25.09
C PRO A 517 9.34 4.36 -25.58
N ASN A 518 9.47 3.42 -24.65
CA ASN A 518 9.41 1.98 -24.93
C ASN A 518 8.47 1.22 -23.98
N ALA A 519 8.04 1.86 -22.89
CA ALA A 519 7.09 1.34 -21.92
C ALA A 519 5.91 2.30 -21.75
N ILE A 520 4.77 1.80 -21.27
CA ILE A 520 3.53 2.58 -21.15
C ILE A 520 3.70 3.74 -20.16
N GLU A 521 4.47 3.52 -19.10
CA GLU A 521 4.81 4.48 -18.04
C GLU A 521 5.45 5.74 -18.62
N HIS A 522 6.29 5.59 -19.65
CA HIS A 522 6.93 6.73 -20.31
C HIS A 522 5.89 7.63 -20.98
N THR A 523 4.92 7.02 -21.67
CA THR A 523 3.85 7.76 -22.34
C THR A 523 2.83 8.34 -21.35
N LEU A 524 2.60 7.68 -20.20
CA LEU A 524 1.75 8.19 -19.14
C LEU A 524 2.36 9.41 -18.46
N GLN A 525 3.65 9.36 -18.12
CA GLN A 525 4.36 10.52 -17.56
C GLN A 525 4.39 11.68 -18.56
N TRP A 526 4.69 11.41 -19.84
CA TRP A 526 4.61 12.42 -20.91
C TRP A 526 3.20 13.03 -21.02
N ALA A 527 2.14 12.22 -20.96
CA ALA A 527 0.77 12.71 -21.06
C ALA A 527 0.35 13.56 -19.85
N ARG A 528 0.84 13.23 -18.65
CA ARG A 528 0.67 14.03 -17.43
C ARG A 528 1.36 15.39 -17.58
N ASP A 529 2.59 15.40 -18.08
CA ASP A 529 3.35 16.64 -18.31
C ASP A 529 2.69 17.50 -19.39
N GLU A 530 2.14 16.89 -20.46
CA GLU A 530 1.33 17.60 -21.46
C GLU A 530 0.06 18.19 -20.85
N PHE A 531 -0.64 17.48 -19.97
CA PHE A 531 -1.83 18.02 -19.30
C PHE A 531 -1.48 19.28 -18.49
N GLU A 532 -0.42 19.22 -17.68
CA GLU A 532 0.03 20.35 -16.86
C GLU A 532 0.51 21.52 -17.75
N GLY A 533 1.30 21.22 -18.77
CA GLY A 533 1.86 22.19 -19.71
C GLY A 533 0.85 22.83 -20.67
N LEU A 534 -0.29 22.19 -20.94
CA LEU A 534 -1.33 22.73 -21.82
C LEU A 534 -2.41 23.50 -21.06
N PHE A 535 -2.83 23.01 -19.90
CA PHE A 535 -4.06 23.49 -19.25
C PHE A 535 -3.83 24.26 -17.95
N LYS A 536 -2.71 24.04 -17.26
CA LYS A 536 -2.40 24.69 -15.97
C LYS A 536 -1.34 25.78 -16.12
N GLN A 537 -0.13 25.41 -16.55
CA GLN A 537 1.01 26.32 -16.59
C GLN A 537 0.78 27.59 -17.44
N PRO A 538 0.21 27.49 -18.66
CA PRO A 538 -0.09 28.69 -19.46
C PRO A 538 -1.13 29.59 -18.80
N ALA A 539 -2.15 29.02 -18.15
CA ALA A 539 -3.19 29.78 -17.46
C ALA A 539 -2.62 30.52 -16.23
N GLU A 540 -1.77 29.86 -15.44
CA GLU A 540 -1.06 30.50 -14.31
C GLU A 540 -0.15 31.64 -14.80
N ASN A 541 0.63 31.41 -15.85
CA ASN A 541 1.49 32.44 -16.45
C ASN A 541 0.69 33.65 -16.95
N VAL A 542 -0.46 33.41 -17.61
CA VAL A 542 -1.36 34.49 -18.05
C VAL A 542 -1.93 35.25 -16.85
N ASN A 543 -2.41 34.55 -15.82
CA ASN A 543 -2.94 35.19 -14.62
C ASN A 543 -1.90 36.06 -13.93
N GLN A 544 -0.66 35.55 -13.79
CA GLN A 544 0.45 36.33 -13.21
C GLN A 544 0.84 37.51 -14.10
N TYR A 545 0.92 37.34 -15.42
CA TYR A 545 1.18 38.42 -16.36
C TYR A 545 0.14 39.55 -16.25
N LEU A 546 -1.14 39.20 -16.05
CA LEU A 546 -2.23 40.18 -15.94
C LEU A 546 -2.32 40.86 -14.56
N THR A 547 -1.80 40.23 -13.50
CA THR A 547 -1.97 40.72 -12.11
C THR A 547 -0.71 41.30 -11.50
N ASP A 548 0.48 40.85 -11.92
CA ASP A 548 1.76 41.28 -11.37
C ASP A 548 2.52 42.19 -12.36
N PRO A 549 2.64 43.50 -12.07
CA PRO A 549 3.35 44.45 -12.94
C PRO A 549 4.83 44.12 -13.17
N LYS A 550 5.45 43.30 -12.31
CA LYS A 550 6.87 42.91 -12.39
C LYS A 550 7.08 41.55 -13.04
N PHE A 551 6.02 40.89 -13.52
CA PHE A 551 6.11 39.55 -14.12
C PHE A 551 7.17 39.47 -15.22
N VAL A 552 7.08 40.36 -16.23
CA VAL A 552 8.00 40.34 -17.38
C VAL A 552 9.46 40.52 -16.95
N GLU A 553 9.73 41.44 -16.01
CA GLU A 553 11.08 41.67 -15.48
C GLU A 553 11.63 40.42 -14.78
N ARG A 554 10.81 39.72 -13.98
CA ARG A 554 11.21 38.46 -13.34
C ARG A 554 11.43 37.34 -14.34
N THR A 555 10.54 37.19 -15.33
CA THR A 555 10.65 36.15 -16.36
C THR A 555 11.92 36.30 -17.18
N LEU A 556 12.32 37.53 -17.51
CA LEU A 556 13.56 37.81 -18.25
C LEU A 556 14.84 37.50 -17.44
N ARG A 557 14.74 37.33 -16.11
CA ARG A 557 15.87 36.93 -15.25
C ARG A 557 16.01 35.41 -15.11
N LEU A 558 15.08 34.62 -15.66
CA LEU A 558 15.20 33.16 -15.68
C LEU A 558 16.33 32.73 -16.61
N ALA A 559 16.91 31.56 -16.33
CA ALA A 559 18.05 31.04 -17.09
C ALA A 559 17.62 30.36 -18.40
N GLY A 560 18.52 30.39 -19.40
CA GLY A 560 18.38 29.63 -20.65
C GLY A 560 17.20 30.06 -21.53
N THR A 561 16.46 29.08 -22.07
CA THR A 561 15.33 29.30 -23.00
C THR A 561 13.99 29.58 -22.31
N GLN A 562 13.93 29.43 -20.98
CA GLN A 562 12.70 29.60 -20.20
C GLN A 562 12.00 30.95 -20.41
N PRO A 563 12.69 32.10 -20.50
CA PRO A 563 12.03 33.38 -20.75
C PRO A 563 11.23 33.38 -22.05
N LEU A 564 11.79 32.80 -23.12
CA LEU A 564 11.14 32.72 -24.43
C LEU A 564 9.92 31.80 -24.37
N GLU A 565 10.05 30.63 -23.76
CA GLU A 565 8.97 29.64 -23.63
C GLU A 565 7.76 30.22 -22.88
N VAL A 566 8.00 30.89 -21.75
CA VAL A 566 6.94 31.51 -20.92
C VAL A 566 6.25 32.66 -21.67
N LEU A 567 7.02 33.56 -22.30
CA LEU A 567 6.45 34.71 -23.01
C LEU A 567 5.70 34.29 -24.27
N GLU A 568 6.19 33.30 -25.02
CA GLU A 568 5.46 32.72 -26.16
C GLU A 568 4.17 32.05 -25.71
N ALA A 569 4.17 31.32 -24.59
CA ALA A 569 2.95 30.71 -24.06
C ALA A 569 1.88 31.76 -23.70
N VAL A 570 2.29 32.88 -23.08
CA VAL A 570 1.39 34.01 -22.77
C VAL A 570 0.86 34.65 -24.06
N GLN A 571 1.73 34.92 -25.04
CA GLN A 571 1.32 35.50 -26.33
C GLN A 571 0.32 34.58 -27.05
N ARG A 572 0.59 33.27 -27.08
CA ARG A 572 -0.29 32.28 -27.72
C ARG A 572 -1.66 32.26 -27.06
N SER A 573 -1.69 32.21 -25.73
CA SER A 573 -2.92 32.11 -24.95
C SER A 573 -3.79 33.39 -25.03
N LEU A 574 -3.16 34.57 -25.06
CA LEU A 574 -3.89 35.84 -25.11
C LEU A 574 -4.31 36.25 -26.52
N VAL A 575 -3.53 35.89 -27.54
CA VAL A 575 -3.67 36.46 -28.90
C VAL A 575 -3.86 35.39 -29.97
N SER A 576 -2.87 34.51 -30.21
CA SER A 576 -2.86 33.72 -31.45
C SER A 576 -3.74 32.47 -31.41
N GLU A 577 -3.90 31.84 -30.24
CA GLU A 577 -4.67 30.61 -30.05
C GLU A 577 -5.87 30.80 -29.10
N ARG A 578 -6.25 32.06 -28.79
CA ARG A 578 -7.40 32.36 -27.93
C ARG A 578 -8.73 31.89 -28.57
N PRO A 579 -9.46 30.93 -27.95
CA PRO A 579 -10.76 30.49 -28.48
C PRO A 579 -11.84 31.56 -28.23
N ARG A 580 -12.80 31.68 -29.15
CA ARG A 580 -13.98 32.54 -28.99
C ARG A 580 -15.26 31.73 -28.78
N ALA A 581 -15.31 30.51 -29.31
CA ALA A 581 -16.44 29.60 -29.16
C ALA A 581 -15.99 28.14 -29.13
N TRP A 582 -16.91 27.24 -28.76
CA TRP A 582 -16.67 25.79 -28.69
C TRP A 582 -16.03 25.18 -29.97
N PRO A 583 -16.46 25.52 -31.21
CA PRO A 583 -15.81 25.00 -32.41
C PRO A 583 -14.32 25.37 -32.53
N ASP A 584 -13.89 26.51 -31.97
CA ASP A 584 -12.48 26.90 -31.95
C ASP A 584 -11.66 25.96 -31.06
N CYS A 585 -12.22 25.52 -29.93
CA CYS A 585 -11.60 24.56 -29.03
C CYS A 585 -11.45 23.18 -29.69
N VAL A 586 -12.47 22.74 -30.43
CA VAL A 586 -12.41 21.48 -31.21
C VAL A 586 -11.35 21.57 -32.31
N ALA A 587 -11.29 22.69 -33.03
CA ALA A 587 -10.27 22.91 -34.06
C ALA A 587 -8.85 22.97 -33.47
N TRP A 588 -8.68 23.61 -32.30
CA TRP A 588 -7.42 23.64 -31.57
C TRP A 588 -6.97 22.22 -31.17
N ALA A 589 -7.85 21.44 -30.54
CA ALA A 589 -7.54 20.08 -30.11
C ALA A 589 -7.15 19.17 -31.29
N CYS A 590 -7.86 19.28 -32.42
CA CYS A 590 -7.52 18.54 -33.65
C CYS A 590 -6.15 18.94 -34.21
N ARG A 591 -5.83 20.24 -34.27
CA ARG A 591 -4.50 20.71 -34.72
C ARG A 591 -3.39 20.26 -33.77
N HIS A 592 -3.66 20.27 -32.47
CA HIS A 592 -2.72 19.80 -31.45
C HIS A 592 -2.46 18.29 -31.59
N TRP A 593 -3.51 17.49 -31.82
CA TRP A 593 -3.37 16.06 -32.14
C TRP A 593 -2.42 15.83 -33.31
N HIS A 594 -2.60 16.57 -34.42
CA HIS A 594 -1.73 16.46 -35.59
C HIS A 594 -0.29 16.89 -35.28
N ARG A 595 -0.12 17.92 -34.44
CA ARG A 595 1.19 18.38 -33.99
C ARG A 595 1.93 17.24 -33.27
N GLN A 596 1.30 16.62 -32.28
CA GLN A 596 1.95 15.63 -31.42
C GLN A 596 2.10 14.26 -32.10
N TYR A 597 1.03 13.70 -32.64
CA TYR A 597 1.01 12.30 -33.08
C TYR A 597 1.34 12.09 -34.57
N SER A 598 1.54 13.18 -35.32
CA SER A 598 1.90 13.12 -36.74
C SER A 598 3.13 13.97 -37.08
N ASN A 599 3.08 15.28 -36.82
CA ASN A 599 4.12 16.21 -37.26
C ASN A 599 5.44 16.01 -36.50
N ASN A 600 5.38 15.94 -35.16
CA ASN A 600 6.56 15.71 -34.34
C ASN A 600 7.20 14.35 -34.66
N ILE A 601 6.38 13.32 -34.94
CA ILE A 601 6.86 12.00 -35.37
C ILE A 601 7.55 12.07 -36.75
N ARG A 602 6.97 12.80 -37.72
CA ARG A 602 7.61 13.04 -39.03
C ARG A 602 8.93 13.79 -38.89
N GLN A 603 9.01 14.77 -37.98
CA GLN A 603 10.26 15.48 -37.70
C GLN A 603 11.30 14.53 -37.09
N LEU A 604 10.91 13.69 -36.15
CA LEU A 604 11.79 12.72 -35.52
C LEU A 604 12.36 11.72 -36.53
N LEU A 605 11.52 11.20 -37.43
CA LEU A 605 11.95 10.30 -38.52
C LEU A 605 12.78 10.99 -39.61
N HIS A 606 12.60 12.30 -39.81
CA HIS A 606 13.47 13.07 -40.70
C HIS A 606 14.88 13.21 -40.11
N ASN A 607 14.97 13.43 -38.80
CA ASN A 607 16.22 13.50 -38.06
C ASN A 607 16.91 12.13 -37.95
N PHE A 608 16.11 11.08 -37.72
CA PHE A 608 16.59 9.71 -37.56
C PHE A 608 15.82 8.74 -38.46
N PRO A 609 16.23 8.57 -39.74
CA PRO A 609 15.55 7.67 -40.67
C PRO A 609 15.50 6.21 -40.15
N PRO A 610 14.45 5.42 -40.47
CA PRO A 610 14.30 4.05 -39.99
C PRO A 610 15.50 3.13 -40.20
N GLY A 611 16.21 3.28 -41.33
CA GLY A 611 17.41 2.49 -41.66
C GLY A 611 18.73 3.09 -41.18
N GLN A 612 18.72 4.15 -40.39
CA GLN A 612 19.95 4.81 -39.93
C GLN A 612 20.78 3.87 -39.05
N LYS A 613 22.10 3.88 -39.29
CA LYS A 613 23.08 3.19 -38.45
C LYS A 613 23.80 4.18 -37.53
N THR A 614 24.18 3.69 -36.36
CA THR A 614 25.05 4.39 -35.40
C THR A 614 26.52 4.32 -35.87
N ASN A 615 27.41 5.03 -35.17
CA ASN A 615 28.85 4.99 -35.45
C ASN A 615 29.48 3.60 -35.28
N SER A 616 28.86 2.71 -34.49
CA SER A 616 29.30 1.33 -34.31
C SER A 616 28.74 0.37 -35.38
N GLY A 617 27.95 0.89 -36.33
CA GLY A 617 27.35 0.10 -37.41
C GLY A 617 26.06 -0.63 -37.04
N THR A 618 25.58 -0.51 -35.80
CA THR A 618 24.28 -1.04 -35.36
C THR A 618 23.12 -0.14 -35.82
N LEU A 619 21.90 -0.65 -35.89
CA LEU A 619 20.72 0.16 -36.21
C LEU A 619 20.43 1.16 -35.07
N PHE A 620 20.12 2.41 -35.43
CA PHE A 620 19.75 3.44 -34.46
C PHE A 620 18.48 3.08 -33.69
N TRP A 621 17.46 2.59 -34.42
CA TRP A 621 16.21 2.10 -33.86
C TRP A 621 16.35 0.64 -33.44
N SER A 622 16.99 0.40 -32.31
CA SER A 622 17.16 -0.93 -31.72
C SER A 622 17.11 -0.86 -30.19
N GLY A 623 16.81 -1.99 -29.54
CA GLY A 623 16.70 -2.08 -28.07
C GLY A 623 15.67 -1.09 -27.50
N PRO A 624 16.06 -0.12 -26.66
CA PRO A 624 15.15 0.81 -25.99
C PRO A 624 14.54 1.86 -26.94
N LYS A 625 14.99 1.95 -28.19
CA LYS A 625 14.52 2.93 -29.19
C LYS A 625 13.61 2.26 -30.19
N ARG A 626 12.30 2.30 -29.92
CA ARG A 626 11.27 1.80 -30.85
C ARG A 626 11.08 2.79 -32.00
N CYS A 627 11.15 2.32 -33.24
CA CYS A 627 10.93 3.17 -34.42
C CYS A 627 9.46 3.61 -34.47
N PRO A 628 9.14 4.91 -34.42
CA PRO A 628 7.77 5.39 -34.45
C PRO A 628 7.24 5.45 -35.89
N HIS A 629 5.92 5.59 -36.02
CA HIS A 629 5.28 5.92 -37.30
C HIS A 629 4.21 7.00 -37.10
N PRO A 630 4.09 7.98 -38.01
CA PRO A 630 3.12 9.06 -37.86
C PRO A 630 1.70 8.53 -38.00
N LEU A 631 0.80 8.96 -37.12
CA LEU A 631 -0.61 8.59 -37.20
C LEU A 631 -1.37 9.48 -38.18
N VAL A 632 -2.44 8.91 -38.74
CA VAL A 632 -3.43 9.61 -39.57
C VAL A 632 -4.68 9.82 -38.72
N PHE A 633 -5.14 11.07 -38.64
CA PHE A 633 -6.34 11.38 -37.86
C PHE A 633 -7.57 10.77 -38.52
N ASP A 634 -8.43 10.20 -37.68
CA ASP A 634 -9.69 9.59 -38.10
C ASP A 634 -10.76 9.97 -37.07
N PRO A 635 -11.77 10.77 -37.44
CA PRO A 635 -12.84 11.16 -36.52
C PRO A 635 -13.75 9.99 -36.13
N ASP A 636 -13.75 8.89 -36.88
CA ASP A 636 -14.53 7.69 -36.59
C ASP A 636 -13.76 6.72 -35.67
N ASN A 637 -12.46 6.93 -35.46
CA ASN A 637 -11.68 6.20 -34.47
C ASN A 637 -12.00 6.71 -33.04
N PRO A 638 -12.51 5.84 -32.14
CA PRO A 638 -12.94 6.27 -30.81
C PRO A 638 -11.82 6.88 -29.97
N LEU A 639 -10.58 6.38 -30.08
CA LEU A 639 -9.43 6.87 -29.32
C LEU A 639 -9.03 8.29 -29.76
N HIS A 640 -9.07 8.54 -31.07
CA HIS A 640 -8.78 9.87 -31.63
C HIS A 640 -9.87 10.87 -31.21
N LEU A 641 -11.13 10.45 -31.25
CA LEU A 641 -12.25 11.28 -30.83
C LEU A 641 -12.21 11.55 -29.32
N ASP A 642 -11.87 10.57 -28.49
CA ASP A 642 -11.72 10.73 -27.03
C ASP A 642 -10.68 11.80 -26.69
N TYR A 643 -9.53 11.76 -27.36
CA TYR A 643 -8.51 12.79 -27.21
C TYR A 643 -9.06 14.19 -27.50
N VAL A 644 -9.73 14.37 -28.65
CA VAL A 644 -10.29 15.67 -29.03
C VAL A 644 -11.35 16.11 -28.02
N MET A 645 -12.24 15.21 -27.61
CA MET A 645 -13.29 15.51 -26.64
C MET A 645 -12.71 16.00 -25.31
N ALA A 646 -11.70 15.31 -24.77
CA ALA A 646 -11.05 15.71 -23.53
C ALA A 646 -10.29 17.04 -23.69
N ALA A 647 -9.42 17.13 -24.69
CA ALA A 647 -8.58 18.30 -24.91
C ALA A 647 -9.41 19.56 -25.19
N ALA A 648 -10.46 19.47 -26.02
CA ALA A 648 -11.32 20.61 -26.32
C ALA A 648 -12.12 21.07 -25.10
N ASN A 649 -12.61 20.15 -24.27
CA ASN A 649 -13.33 20.50 -23.04
C ASN A 649 -12.41 21.14 -22.00
N LEU A 650 -11.22 20.59 -21.77
CA LEU A 650 -10.23 21.17 -20.85
C LEU A 650 -9.80 22.56 -21.33
N PHE A 651 -9.52 22.71 -22.63
CA PHE A 651 -9.20 24.01 -23.21
C PHE A 651 -10.37 24.99 -23.05
N ALA A 652 -11.61 24.58 -23.32
CA ALA A 652 -12.78 25.43 -23.11
C ALA A 652 -12.91 25.89 -21.64
N GLN A 653 -12.66 25.00 -20.68
CA GLN A 653 -12.68 25.32 -19.24
C GLN A 653 -11.65 26.39 -18.88
N SER A 654 -10.42 26.31 -19.41
CA SER A 654 -9.37 27.31 -19.16
C SER A 654 -9.76 28.74 -19.59
N TYR A 655 -10.70 28.89 -20.54
CA TYR A 655 -11.20 30.19 -21.02
C TYR A 655 -12.64 30.50 -20.61
N GLY A 656 -13.27 29.66 -19.77
CA GLY A 656 -14.65 29.86 -19.32
C GLY A 656 -15.71 29.67 -20.42
N ILE A 657 -15.41 28.87 -21.44
CA ILE A 657 -16.32 28.54 -22.55
C ILE A 657 -17.10 27.26 -22.21
N GLY A 658 -18.40 27.21 -22.54
CA GLY A 658 -19.22 26.01 -22.39
C GLY A 658 -18.75 24.87 -23.30
N GLY A 659 -18.43 23.73 -22.69
CA GLY A 659 -18.04 22.50 -23.39
C GLY A 659 -19.23 21.66 -23.87
N SER A 660 -18.95 20.60 -24.65
CA SER A 660 -19.96 19.63 -25.13
C SER A 660 -19.52 18.18 -24.87
N ARG A 661 -20.51 17.30 -24.70
CA ARG A 661 -20.36 15.84 -24.63
C ARG A 661 -20.96 15.11 -25.85
N ASP A 662 -21.53 15.84 -26.80
CA ASP A 662 -22.10 15.27 -28.02
C ASP A 662 -20.97 14.87 -28.99
N ARG A 663 -20.66 13.58 -28.99
CA ARG A 663 -19.63 12.98 -29.83
C ARG A 663 -19.95 13.09 -31.32
N GLY A 664 -21.23 12.95 -31.70
CA GLY A 664 -21.65 12.99 -33.10
C GLY A 664 -21.48 14.39 -33.69
N ALA A 665 -21.90 15.41 -32.95
CA ALA A 665 -21.71 16.81 -33.36
C ALA A 665 -20.22 17.17 -33.47
N VAL A 666 -19.37 16.70 -32.55
CA VAL A 666 -17.93 16.96 -32.61
C VAL A 666 -17.25 16.24 -33.79
N ALA A 667 -17.62 14.98 -34.05
CA ALA A 667 -17.11 14.25 -35.22
C ALA A 667 -17.46 14.99 -36.54
N GLU A 668 -18.67 15.54 -36.64
CA GLU A 668 -19.08 16.32 -37.82
C GLU A 668 -18.30 17.65 -37.95
N LEU A 669 -18.06 18.35 -36.84
CA LEU A 669 -17.21 19.54 -36.82
C LEU A 669 -15.78 19.22 -37.29
N LEU A 670 -15.22 18.09 -36.85
CA LEU A 670 -13.86 17.67 -37.18
C LEU A 670 -13.65 17.46 -38.68
N ARG A 671 -14.66 16.98 -39.40
CA ARG A 671 -14.61 16.81 -40.87
C ARG A 671 -14.37 18.13 -41.63
N HIS A 672 -14.67 19.25 -40.99
CA HIS A 672 -14.54 20.58 -41.56
C HIS A 672 -13.29 21.34 -41.07
N VAL A 673 -12.52 20.77 -40.13
CA VAL A 673 -11.32 21.41 -39.57
C VAL A 673 -10.18 21.35 -40.59
N ARG A 674 -9.65 22.53 -40.96
CA ARG A 674 -8.46 22.63 -41.80
C ARG A 674 -7.19 22.45 -40.97
N VAL A 675 -6.39 21.45 -41.35
CA VAL A 675 -5.08 21.16 -40.78
C VAL A 675 -3.99 21.66 -41.74
N PRO A 676 -3.06 22.52 -41.30
CA PRO A 676 -1.95 22.95 -42.14
C PRO A 676 -1.04 21.79 -42.55
N PRO A 677 -0.52 21.75 -43.79
CA PRO A 677 0.47 20.77 -44.18
C PRO A 677 1.76 20.96 -43.37
N PHE A 678 2.42 19.85 -43.04
CA PHE A 678 3.68 19.87 -42.31
C PHE A 678 4.83 19.36 -43.19
N ALA A 679 5.91 20.13 -43.25
CA ALA A 679 7.18 19.74 -43.85
C ALA A 679 8.26 19.77 -42.76
N PRO A 680 9.02 18.67 -42.56
CA PRO A 680 10.09 18.64 -41.57
C PRO A 680 11.19 19.64 -41.95
N LYS A 681 11.80 20.24 -40.93
CA LYS A 681 12.86 21.25 -41.10
C LYS A 681 14.24 20.63 -40.92
N ALA A 682 15.19 21.03 -41.77
CA ALA A 682 16.60 20.72 -41.58
C ALA A 682 17.20 21.56 -40.43
N GLY A 683 18.11 20.97 -39.65
CA GLY A 683 18.83 21.66 -38.57
C GLY A 683 18.12 21.71 -37.21
N VAL A 684 16.95 21.07 -37.06
CA VAL A 684 16.34 20.84 -35.73
C VAL A 684 17.22 19.86 -34.96
N ARG A 685 17.68 20.23 -33.77
CA ARG A 685 18.53 19.35 -32.94
C ARG A 685 17.65 18.54 -31.99
N ILE A 686 17.79 17.22 -32.01
CA ILE A 686 17.10 16.31 -31.10
C ILE A 686 18.18 15.54 -30.33
N HIS A 687 18.15 15.65 -29.00
CA HIS A 687 19.13 15.02 -28.12
C HIS A 687 18.83 13.53 -27.96
N VAL A 688 19.86 12.70 -28.12
CA VAL A 688 19.75 11.23 -28.08
C VAL A 688 20.00 10.68 -26.67
N SER A 689 20.63 11.48 -25.80
CA SER A 689 20.85 11.17 -24.38
C SER A 689 20.72 12.42 -23.50
N ASP A 690 20.42 12.20 -22.22
CA ASP A 690 20.33 13.28 -21.22
C ASP A 690 21.70 13.99 -21.05
N GLN A 691 22.80 13.26 -21.22
CA GLN A 691 24.14 13.84 -21.19
C GLN A 691 24.35 14.86 -22.32
N GLU A 692 23.89 14.56 -23.53
CA GLU A 692 23.92 15.51 -24.65
C GLU A 692 23.03 16.73 -24.39
N LEU A 693 21.87 16.53 -23.77
CA LEU A 693 20.94 17.61 -23.41
C LEU A 693 21.57 18.56 -22.36
N GLN A 694 22.16 18.00 -21.30
CA GLN A 694 22.83 18.77 -20.26
C GLN A 694 24.04 19.54 -20.80
N SER A 695 24.85 18.90 -21.66
CA SER A 695 26.01 19.54 -22.29
C SER A 695 25.62 20.73 -23.17
N ALA A 696 24.50 20.64 -23.88
CA ALA A 696 23.99 21.72 -24.71
C ALA A 696 23.39 22.87 -23.89
N THR A 697 22.80 22.56 -22.74
CA THR A 697 22.21 23.56 -21.83
C THR A 697 23.28 24.32 -21.04
N ALA A 698 24.41 23.68 -20.72
CA ALA A 698 25.55 24.32 -20.04
C ALA A 698 26.43 25.18 -20.99
N ALA A 699 26.28 25.01 -22.30
CA ALA A 699 27.01 25.77 -23.32
C ALA A 699 26.25 27.04 -23.80
N LEU A 700 25.04 27.26 -23.29
CA LEU A 700 24.19 28.43 -23.48
C LEU A 700 24.13 29.23 -22.18
#